data_AF-U9SK94-F1
#
_entry.id   AF-U9SK94-F1
#
_cell.length_a   1.000
_cell.length_b   1.000
_cell.length_c   1.000
_cell.angle_alpha   90.00
_cell.angle_beta   90.00
_cell.angle_gamma   90.00
#
_symmetry.space_group_name_H-M   'P 1'
#
loop_
_entity.id
_entity.type
_entity.pdbx_description
1 polymer ?
#
loop_
_entity_poly.entity_id
_entity_poly.type
_entity_poly.pdbx_seq_one_letter_code
_entity_poly.pdbx_strand_id
1 'polypeptide(L)'
;MNKLELSLNCLILGQTLSKCFCVDIGEINLIDNGFEVTFADFKVSHLIDKIFLRKNLIQDKNEMDIHKVDSKKVNDEKNNLKGFTKDDIKNKLNGELLTPMLKLTSCFNTEEMDQEGINIFIVLTPTAGPSRGVAQGPNWRNTSSIYEWIQEFTLNRGNSRLVNTYGKNFELYQREDTIETLWKLIKERYPYRNDDDKGNHPIPVLAGGPGTGKSRFLDEIERLLWRCINESDEEIRNGFANMVVINTTYGNGSPASSHDSRIIGSESTEIINGQASFALRILFEYFQPQNETGELSFPQFNTLCSKKAVDFTLDTALRVIYADFISKQRKQETSSCPPLVLVIGIDEFNNLHDIQKGACKELIKTIGGVMCKPPANIFFIPILAGTIEGAISDYISGSMHEPILLPLRLLNNDDAISIGKRMNLFDDDYVCRNPYFRISISDVGGHVRTLEYYYSNFAKQKDDKMKLATETETGETGLYDVNIGKVMEYVKHKIVNKYQINRYSSHLSVPLAKAILGFPVGKVDAVKKENVKDEGKHQTHQTYEELVSMGLINLVPAGEKYLIRLPYLWVCAIAECSSDPDLSNWKSMLQYDDPINWQNFEDFNAKFLALRLALFRLLGYEEIILKEFLKGADFSHSFPDVKVVLPETRNIKLYKLLHRYPVAKTYKNQEAKYENLKEKRNGYFDLDLLQNDDIKKYTGCVFLNVSGAPWDVFGLLKCGSSESEICCVAQQLKLTTTTNVVIDQKLFKNEHKKVIKNMEEVDTKNWVLLFLTNADQKDNLSVSDSPNSALVSIEKMQEFYGYTYASRAQFASANDKIYFNSAPVESLKLIGFSDKDNVYIRIERKKRPFTSLNDIKERLDIEEDKFKKLKFDRVEFN
;
A
#
# COMPACT_ATOMS: atom_id res chain seq x y z
N MET A 1 -19.51 -23.27 -43.61
CA MET A 1 -20.53 -22.25 -43.95
C MET A 1 -21.84 -22.74 -43.38
N ASN A 2 -22.47 -21.97 -42.49
CA ASN A 2 -23.75 -22.31 -41.87
C ASN A 2 -24.87 -22.02 -42.87
N LYS A 3 -25.72 -23.00 -43.19
CA LYS A 3 -26.81 -22.85 -44.16
C LYS A 3 -27.91 -21.97 -43.56
N LEU A 4 -28.44 -21.01 -44.33
CA LEU A 4 -29.56 -20.17 -43.90
C LEU A 4 -30.86 -20.98 -44.03
N GLU A 5 -31.66 -21.05 -42.95
CA GLU A 5 -32.92 -21.80 -42.92
C GLU A 5 -34.15 -20.88 -42.90
N LEU A 6 -34.05 -19.71 -42.25
CA LEU A 6 -35.16 -18.75 -42.15
C LEU A 6 -34.64 -17.32 -41.99
N SER A 7 -35.29 -16.37 -42.65
CA SER A 7 -35.02 -14.94 -42.51
C SER A 7 -36.33 -14.22 -42.19
N LEU A 8 -36.36 -13.44 -41.11
CA LEU A 8 -37.56 -12.76 -40.61
C LEU A 8 -37.36 -11.25 -40.60
N ASN A 9 -38.23 -10.52 -41.30
CA ASN A 9 -38.22 -9.08 -41.28
C ASN A 9 -39.02 -8.56 -40.09
N CYS A 10 -38.37 -7.78 -39.26
CA CYS A 10 -38.88 -7.25 -38.00
C CYS A 10 -39.08 -5.73 -38.07
N LEU A 11 -40.17 -5.24 -37.49
CA LEU A 11 -40.43 -3.82 -37.30
C LEU A 11 -40.88 -3.55 -35.86
N ILE A 12 -40.39 -2.47 -35.26
CA ILE A 12 -40.79 -2.08 -33.89
C ILE A 12 -42.00 -1.16 -33.98
N LEU A 13 -42.96 -1.36 -33.07
CA LEU A 13 -44.16 -0.53 -32.99
C LEU A 13 -43.81 0.96 -32.89
N GLY A 14 -44.51 1.79 -33.67
CA GLY A 14 -44.25 3.23 -33.74
C GLY A 14 -43.18 3.64 -34.77
N GLN A 15 -42.63 2.68 -35.53
CA GLN A 15 -41.65 2.95 -36.60
C GLN A 15 -42.25 2.84 -38.00
N THR A 16 -41.56 3.44 -38.98
CA THR A 16 -41.86 3.33 -40.42
C THR A 16 -41.10 2.17 -41.06
N LEU A 17 -41.56 1.68 -42.21
CA LEU A 17 -40.91 0.59 -42.95
C LEU A 17 -39.41 0.83 -43.21
N SER A 18 -38.97 2.08 -43.37
CA SER A 18 -37.55 2.44 -43.54
C SER A 18 -36.64 2.04 -42.37
N LYS A 19 -37.21 1.62 -41.23
CA LYS A 19 -36.47 1.17 -40.04
C LYS A 19 -36.58 -0.35 -39.82
N CYS A 20 -37.20 -1.09 -40.74
CA CYS A 20 -37.25 -2.54 -40.66
C CYS A 20 -35.83 -3.13 -40.68
N PHE A 21 -35.67 -4.27 -40.03
CA PHE A 21 -34.43 -5.02 -40.05
C PHE A 21 -34.72 -6.51 -40.10
N CYS A 22 -33.83 -7.23 -40.75
CA CYS A 22 -33.93 -8.66 -40.91
C CYS A 22 -33.21 -9.39 -39.76
N VAL A 23 -33.72 -10.57 -39.37
CA VAL A 23 -33.07 -11.51 -38.46
C VAL A 23 -32.93 -12.85 -39.17
N ASP A 24 -31.69 -13.20 -39.48
CA ASP A 24 -31.33 -14.45 -40.16
C ASP A 24 -31.10 -15.58 -39.14
N ILE A 25 -31.65 -16.76 -39.44
CA ILE A 25 -31.57 -17.97 -38.62
C ILE A 25 -30.99 -19.08 -39.48
N GLY A 26 -29.84 -19.60 -39.05
CA GLY A 26 -29.14 -20.67 -39.75
C GLY A 26 -29.55 -22.06 -39.29
N GLU A 27 -28.94 -23.08 -39.89
CA GLU A 27 -29.09 -24.50 -39.53
C GLU A 27 -28.59 -24.76 -38.11
N ILE A 28 -27.50 -24.08 -37.70
CA ILE A 28 -26.95 -24.08 -36.34
C ILE A 28 -26.88 -22.63 -35.83
N ASN A 29 -27.38 -22.33 -34.63
CA ASN A 29 -27.39 -20.99 -34.05
C ASN A 29 -26.72 -20.98 -32.68
N LEU A 30 -25.80 -20.05 -32.46
CA LEU A 30 -25.22 -19.77 -31.15
C LEU A 30 -26.19 -18.91 -30.33
N ILE A 31 -26.44 -19.32 -29.07
CA ILE A 31 -27.23 -18.56 -28.08
C ILE A 31 -26.32 -17.97 -26.99
N ASP A 32 -26.83 -17.02 -26.19
CA ASP A 32 -26.06 -16.17 -25.24
C ASP A 32 -25.09 -16.90 -24.30
N ASN A 33 -25.35 -18.16 -23.97
CA ASN A 33 -24.50 -18.98 -23.10
C ASN A 33 -23.40 -19.75 -23.85
N GLY A 34 -23.19 -19.49 -25.15
CA GLY A 34 -22.18 -20.14 -25.99
C GLY A 34 -22.56 -21.54 -26.50
N PHE A 35 -23.80 -21.98 -26.29
CA PHE A 35 -24.30 -23.26 -26.79
C PHE A 35 -24.83 -23.14 -28.22
N GLU A 36 -24.69 -24.21 -29.00
CA GLU A 36 -25.23 -24.32 -30.35
C GLU A 36 -26.60 -25.02 -30.33
N VAL A 37 -27.58 -24.43 -31.02
CA VAL A 37 -28.95 -24.96 -31.16
C VAL A 37 -29.29 -25.10 -32.64
N THR A 38 -29.80 -26.25 -33.05
CA THR A 38 -30.22 -26.50 -34.43
C THR A 38 -31.55 -25.80 -34.74
N PHE A 39 -31.82 -25.52 -36.02
CA PHE A 39 -33.07 -24.87 -36.43
C PHE A 39 -34.34 -25.63 -35.98
N ALA A 40 -34.31 -26.97 -36.00
CA ALA A 40 -35.45 -27.82 -35.61
C ALA A 40 -35.82 -27.71 -34.11
N ASP A 41 -34.86 -27.29 -33.28
CA ASP A 41 -35.01 -27.10 -31.84
C ASP A 41 -34.98 -25.61 -31.43
N PHE A 42 -34.89 -24.70 -32.39
CA PHE A 42 -34.84 -23.27 -32.15
C PHE A 42 -36.22 -22.76 -31.69
N LYS A 43 -36.25 -22.08 -30.53
CA LYS A 43 -37.49 -21.60 -29.88
C LYS A 43 -37.67 -20.10 -30.06
N VAL A 44 -38.90 -19.62 -29.87
CA VAL A 44 -39.24 -18.20 -29.85
C VAL A 44 -38.39 -17.43 -28.81
N SER A 45 -38.09 -18.02 -27.64
CA SER A 45 -37.20 -17.41 -26.65
C SER A 45 -35.79 -17.12 -27.19
N HIS A 46 -35.23 -18.01 -28.02
CA HIS A 46 -33.92 -17.80 -28.63
C HIS A 46 -33.97 -16.70 -29.71
N LEU A 47 -35.11 -16.55 -30.40
CA LEU A 47 -35.32 -15.45 -31.34
C LEU A 47 -35.40 -14.10 -30.61
N ILE A 48 -36.07 -14.04 -29.46
CA ILE A 48 -36.13 -12.87 -28.57
C ILE A 48 -34.71 -12.45 -28.17
N ASP A 49 -33.87 -13.39 -27.70
CA ASP A 49 -32.47 -13.13 -27.33
C ASP A 49 -31.68 -12.56 -28.52
N LYS A 50 -31.83 -13.15 -29.71
CA LYS A 50 -31.13 -12.71 -30.93
C LYS A 50 -31.57 -11.32 -31.42
N ILE A 51 -32.85 -10.99 -31.28
CA ILE A 51 -33.40 -9.65 -31.57
C ILE A 51 -32.86 -8.62 -30.57
N PHE A 52 -32.85 -8.99 -29.27
CA PHE A 52 -32.37 -8.13 -28.19
C PHE A 52 -30.92 -7.70 -28.40
N LEU A 53 -30.02 -8.67 -28.66
CA LEU A 53 -28.60 -8.41 -28.92
C LEU A 53 -28.34 -7.52 -30.14
N ARG A 54 -29.13 -7.66 -31.21
CA ARG A 54 -28.89 -6.94 -32.47
C ARG A 54 -29.17 -5.44 -32.37
N LYS A 55 -29.95 -5.01 -31.37
CA LYS A 55 -30.47 -3.65 -31.33
C LYS A 55 -30.22 -2.90 -30.02
N ASN A 56 -29.84 -3.55 -28.91
CA ASN A 56 -29.58 -2.89 -27.61
C ASN A 56 -30.69 -1.89 -27.21
N LEU A 57 -31.96 -2.21 -27.52
CA LEU A 57 -33.07 -1.25 -27.40
C LEU A 57 -33.72 -1.21 -26.02
N ILE A 58 -33.47 -2.18 -25.13
CA ILE A 58 -34.20 -2.37 -23.85
C ILE A 58 -33.25 -2.87 -22.75
N GLN A 59 -33.58 -2.64 -21.47
CA GLN A 59 -32.80 -3.07 -20.30
C GLN A 59 -33.05 -4.53 -19.88
N ASP A 60 -34.25 -5.06 -20.13
CA ASP A 60 -34.62 -6.47 -19.90
C ASP A 60 -35.30 -7.06 -21.14
N LYS A 61 -34.93 -8.29 -21.50
CA LYS A 61 -35.54 -9.06 -22.59
C LYS A 61 -36.99 -9.48 -22.30
N ASN A 62 -37.39 -9.49 -21.03
CA ASN A 62 -38.76 -9.80 -20.61
C ASN A 62 -39.76 -8.66 -20.90
N GLU A 63 -39.27 -7.48 -21.31
CA GLU A 63 -40.07 -6.30 -21.68
C GLU A 63 -40.35 -6.23 -23.19
N MET A 64 -40.16 -7.35 -23.90
CA MET A 64 -40.32 -7.45 -25.35
C MET A 64 -41.34 -8.52 -25.73
N ASP A 65 -42.52 -8.07 -26.16
CA ASP A 65 -43.51 -8.92 -26.83
C ASP A 65 -43.23 -8.93 -28.34
N ILE A 66 -43.17 -10.10 -28.96
CA ILE A 66 -43.08 -10.22 -30.42
C ILE A 66 -44.35 -10.85 -30.99
N HIS A 67 -44.92 -10.19 -31.99
CA HIS A 67 -46.15 -10.59 -32.66
C HIS A 67 -45.84 -11.02 -34.09
N LYS A 68 -46.26 -12.22 -34.48
CA LYS A 68 -46.30 -12.65 -35.88
C LYS A 68 -47.46 -11.94 -36.58
N VAL A 69 -47.22 -11.40 -37.77
CA VAL A 69 -48.22 -10.63 -38.54
C VAL A 69 -48.38 -11.15 -39.95
N ASP A 70 -49.51 -10.83 -40.59
CA ASP A 70 -49.75 -11.08 -42.01
C ASP A 70 -49.09 -9.98 -42.85
N SER A 71 -48.04 -10.33 -43.59
CA SER A 71 -47.23 -9.36 -44.34
C SER A 71 -48.01 -8.62 -45.42
N LYS A 72 -49.03 -9.24 -46.02
CA LYS A 72 -49.86 -8.60 -47.05
C LYS A 72 -50.67 -7.46 -46.43
N LYS A 73 -51.24 -7.70 -45.25
CA LYS A 73 -51.95 -6.66 -44.48
C LYS A 73 -51.02 -5.55 -44.01
N VAL A 74 -49.77 -5.87 -43.66
CA VAL A 74 -48.76 -4.84 -43.33
C VAL A 74 -48.49 -3.94 -44.55
N ASN A 75 -48.41 -4.51 -45.74
CA ASN A 75 -48.20 -3.76 -46.98
C ASN A 75 -49.40 -2.88 -47.36
N ASP A 76 -50.63 -3.35 -47.13
CA ASP A 76 -51.85 -2.55 -47.31
C ASP A 76 -51.87 -1.33 -46.38
N GLU A 77 -51.30 -1.45 -45.18
CA GLU A 77 -51.24 -0.40 -44.15
C GLU A 77 -49.91 0.37 -44.08
N LYS A 78 -49.04 0.22 -45.08
CA LYS A 78 -47.65 0.72 -45.05
C LYS A 78 -47.45 2.19 -44.64
N ASN A 79 -48.41 3.05 -45.00
CA ASN A 79 -48.35 4.49 -44.72
C ASN A 79 -48.84 4.85 -43.32
N ASN A 80 -49.53 3.93 -42.63
CA ASN A 80 -50.17 4.16 -41.34
C ASN A 80 -49.40 3.53 -40.16
N LEU A 81 -48.43 2.64 -40.42
CA LEU A 81 -47.73 1.82 -39.41
C LEU A 81 -47.10 2.62 -38.25
N LYS A 82 -46.65 3.86 -38.48
CA LYS A 82 -46.06 4.71 -37.44
C LYS A 82 -47.05 5.06 -36.32
N GLY A 83 -48.34 5.14 -36.65
CA GLY A 83 -49.42 5.47 -35.71
C GLY A 83 -50.08 4.26 -35.06
N PHE A 84 -49.58 3.04 -35.29
CA PHE A 84 -50.23 1.83 -34.82
C PHE A 84 -50.10 1.66 -33.30
N THR A 85 -51.16 1.15 -32.69
CA THR A 85 -51.20 0.68 -31.30
C THR A 85 -51.08 -0.85 -31.24
N LYS A 86 -50.92 -1.42 -30.03
CA LYS A 86 -50.91 -2.88 -29.84
C LYS A 86 -52.19 -3.55 -30.38
N ASP A 87 -53.34 -2.88 -30.20
CA ASP A 87 -54.62 -3.38 -30.70
C ASP A 87 -54.72 -3.34 -32.23
N ASP A 88 -54.09 -2.36 -32.87
CA ASP A 88 -54.02 -2.29 -34.34
C ASP A 88 -53.22 -3.46 -34.92
N ILE A 89 -52.13 -3.89 -34.25
CA ILE A 89 -51.37 -5.07 -34.67
C ILE A 89 -52.29 -6.30 -34.68
N LYS A 90 -53.06 -6.50 -33.61
CA LYS A 90 -53.99 -7.64 -33.53
C LYS A 90 -55.12 -7.56 -34.56
N ASN A 91 -55.80 -6.41 -34.62
CA ASN A 91 -57.07 -6.27 -35.35
C ASN A 91 -56.88 -5.99 -36.84
N LYS A 92 -55.82 -5.25 -37.22
CA LYS A 92 -55.57 -4.84 -38.63
C LYS A 92 -54.52 -5.69 -39.30
N LEU A 93 -53.50 -6.17 -38.58
CA LEU A 93 -52.40 -6.97 -39.14
C LEU A 93 -52.53 -8.48 -38.88
N ASN A 94 -53.66 -8.92 -38.30
CA ASN A 94 -53.84 -10.30 -37.82
C ASN A 94 -52.72 -10.75 -36.88
N GLY A 95 -52.25 -9.85 -36.02
CA GLY A 95 -51.13 -10.08 -35.13
C GLY A 95 -51.39 -11.16 -34.08
N GLU A 96 -50.58 -12.22 -34.10
CA GLU A 96 -50.57 -13.29 -33.10
C GLU A 96 -49.35 -13.14 -32.19
N LEU A 97 -49.57 -13.05 -30.87
CA LEU A 97 -48.49 -12.98 -29.89
C LEU A 97 -47.75 -14.33 -29.84
N LEU A 98 -46.43 -14.32 -30.02
CA LEU A 98 -45.64 -15.54 -30.00
C LEU A 98 -45.23 -15.92 -28.57
N THR A 99 -45.54 -17.15 -28.18
CA THR A 99 -45.20 -17.68 -26.85
C THR A 99 -43.75 -18.19 -26.81
N PRO A 100 -42.90 -17.79 -25.82
CA PRO A 100 -41.47 -18.11 -25.79
C PRO A 100 -41.10 -19.60 -25.87
N MET A 101 -41.96 -20.49 -25.36
CA MET A 101 -41.68 -21.94 -25.31
C MET A 101 -41.91 -22.66 -26.65
N LEU A 102 -42.59 -22.02 -27.61
CA LEU A 102 -42.90 -22.63 -28.90
C LEU A 102 -41.65 -22.76 -29.77
N LYS A 103 -41.59 -23.86 -30.53
CA LYS A 103 -40.57 -24.04 -31.57
C LYS A 103 -40.88 -23.11 -32.74
N LEU A 104 -39.85 -22.49 -33.30
CA LEU A 104 -40.06 -21.52 -34.37
C LEU A 104 -40.67 -22.15 -35.63
N THR A 105 -40.36 -23.41 -35.90
CA THR A 105 -40.96 -24.23 -36.97
C THR A 105 -42.46 -24.46 -36.81
N SER A 106 -43.00 -24.35 -35.59
CA SER A 106 -44.45 -24.39 -35.35
C SER A 106 -45.13 -23.04 -35.55
N CYS A 107 -44.35 -21.95 -35.54
CA CYS A 107 -44.85 -20.59 -35.68
C CYS A 107 -44.76 -20.07 -37.12
N PHE A 108 -43.76 -20.48 -37.88
CA PHE A 108 -43.51 -20.02 -39.25
C PHE A 108 -43.36 -21.20 -40.21
N ASN A 109 -44.21 -21.25 -41.23
CA ASN A 109 -44.11 -22.21 -42.33
C ASN A 109 -43.35 -21.55 -43.50
N THR A 110 -42.16 -22.06 -43.81
CA THR A 110 -41.28 -21.50 -44.85
C THR A 110 -41.83 -21.59 -46.26
N GLU A 111 -42.79 -22.49 -46.51
CA GLU A 111 -43.41 -22.67 -47.84
C GLU A 111 -44.56 -21.70 -48.11
N GLU A 112 -45.18 -21.14 -47.06
CA GLU A 112 -46.36 -20.27 -47.16
C GLU A 112 -46.06 -18.80 -46.78
N MET A 113 -44.92 -18.54 -46.15
CA MET A 113 -44.55 -17.23 -45.66
C MET A 113 -43.92 -16.37 -46.76
N ASP A 114 -44.38 -15.11 -46.86
CA ASP A 114 -43.75 -14.07 -47.66
C ASP A 114 -42.44 -13.62 -46.99
N GLN A 115 -41.31 -13.92 -47.65
CA GLN A 115 -39.97 -13.64 -47.14
C GLN A 115 -39.53 -12.19 -47.32
N GLU A 116 -40.22 -11.42 -48.17
CA GLU A 116 -39.89 -10.01 -48.45
C GLU A 116 -40.72 -9.03 -47.60
N GLY A 117 -41.89 -9.46 -47.13
CA GLY A 117 -42.75 -8.67 -46.26
C GLY A 117 -42.33 -8.69 -44.78
N ILE A 118 -42.93 -7.80 -43.96
CA ILE A 118 -42.70 -7.78 -42.51
C ILE A 118 -43.41 -8.98 -41.87
N ASN A 119 -42.64 -9.80 -41.15
CA ASN A 119 -43.13 -11.04 -40.53
C ASN A 119 -43.39 -10.86 -39.03
N ILE A 120 -42.65 -9.96 -38.38
CA ILE A 120 -42.71 -9.74 -36.93
C ILE A 120 -42.87 -8.25 -36.59
N PHE A 121 -43.83 -7.96 -35.72
CA PHE A 121 -43.92 -6.69 -35.00
C PHE A 121 -43.42 -6.85 -33.56
N ILE A 122 -42.55 -5.94 -33.14
CA ILE A 122 -41.98 -5.92 -31.79
C ILE A 122 -42.70 -4.84 -30.97
N VAL A 123 -43.34 -5.24 -29.88
CA VAL A 123 -44.04 -4.36 -28.94
C VAL A 123 -43.25 -4.33 -27.64
N LEU A 124 -42.83 -3.14 -27.23
CA LEU A 124 -42.12 -2.95 -25.98
C LEU A 124 -43.14 -2.73 -24.87
N THR A 125 -43.20 -3.64 -23.90
CA THR A 125 -44.11 -3.57 -22.76
C THR A 125 -43.37 -2.98 -21.56
N PRO A 126 -43.66 -1.74 -21.13
CA PRO A 126 -43.18 -1.29 -19.83
C PRO A 126 -43.86 -2.12 -18.75
N THR A 127 -43.09 -2.71 -17.84
CA THR A 127 -43.63 -3.48 -16.72
C THR A 127 -44.56 -2.60 -15.88
N ALA A 128 -45.77 -3.09 -15.65
CA ALA A 128 -46.74 -2.50 -14.75
C ALA A 128 -46.26 -2.65 -13.30
N GLY A 129 -45.45 -1.72 -12.82
CA GLY A 129 -45.46 -1.30 -11.42
C GLY A 129 -46.70 -0.45 -11.13
N PRO A 130 -47.12 -0.31 -9.86
CA PRO A 130 -48.33 0.43 -9.51
C PRO A 130 -48.27 1.84 -10.09
N SER A 131 -49.40 2.31 -10.59
CA SER A 131 -49.61 3.61 -11.22
C SER A 131 -49.03 4.77 -10.42
N ARG A 132 -47.77 5.10 -10.68
CA ARG A 132 -47.19 6.44 -10.59
C ARG A 132 -46.45 6.64 -11.90
N GLY A 133 -46.70 7.77 -12.57
CA GLY A 133 -46.31 8.02 -13.95
C GLY A 133 -44.85 7.66 -14.22
N VAL A 134 -44.55 7.32 -15.48
CA VAL A 134 -43.17 7.24 -15.98
C VAL A 134 -42.43 8.45 -15.45
N ALA A 135 -41.56 8.28 -14.45
CA ALA A 135 -40.90 9.39 -13.81
C ALA A 135 -40.07 10.08 -14.89
N GLN A 136 -40.55 11.22 -15.37
CA GLN A 136 -39.66 12.14 -16.03
C GLN A 136 -38.64 12.52 -14.95
N GLY A 137 -37.42 11.96 -15.02
CA GLY A 137 -36.35 12.38 -14.12
C GLY A 137 -36.26 13.92 -14.04
N PRO A 138 -35.72 14.47 -12.93
CA PRO A 138 -35.90 15.86 -12.59
C PRO A 138 -35.34 16.78 -13.66
N ASN A 139 -35.77 18.04 -13.66
CA ASN A 139 -35.06 19.07 -14.41
C ASN A 139 -33.70 19.29 -13.75
N TRP A 140 -32.64 18.70 -14.32
CA TRP A 140 -31.27 18.72 -13.81
C TRP A 140 -30.61 20.12 -13.76
N ARG A 141 -31.28 21.15 -14.29
CA ARG A 141 -30.89 22.57 -14.14
C ARG A 141 -31.59 23.27 -12.98
N ASN A 142 -32.62 22.66 -12.41
CA ASN A 142 -33.48 23.25 -11.38
C ASN A 142 -33.28 22.53 -10.04
N THR A 143 -32.69 23.24 -9.07
CA THR A 143 -32.44 22.75 -7.72
C THR A 143 -33.69 22.18 -7.05
N SER A 144 -34.83 22.89 -7.09
CA SER A 144 -36.07 22.44 -6.45
C SER A 144 -36.60 21.15 -7.07
N SER A 145 -36.57 21.03 -8.39
CA SER A 145 -37.01 19.82 -9.09
C SER A 145 -36.17 18.59 -8.70
N ILE A 146 -34.84 18.76 -8.59
CA ILE A 146 -33.95 17.67 -8.16
C ILE A 146 -34.19 17.33 -6.69
N TYR A 147 -34.39 18.34 -5.84
CA TYR A 147 -34.64 18.12 -4.43
C TYR A 147 -35.96 17.39 -4.17
N GLU A 148 -37.04 17.78 -4.85
CA GLU A 148 -38.33 17.08 -4.79
C GLU A 148 -38.22 15.64 -5.30
N TRP A 149 -37.50 15.42 -6.40
CA TRP A 149 -37.29 14.10 -6.95
C TRP A 149 -36.49 13.18 -6.03
N ILE A 150 -35.39 13.66 -5.43
CA ILE A 150 -34.59 12.81 -4.54
C ILE A 150 -35.35 12.47 -3.25
N GLN A 151 -36.32 13.30 -2.84
CA GLN A 151 -37.22 13.02 -1.71
C GLN A 151 -38.23 11.90 -1.99
N GLU A 152 -38.40 11.46 -3.24
CA GLU A 152 -39.23 10.29 -3.56
C GLU A 152 -38.62 8.97 -3.07
N PHE A 153 -37.32 8.95 -2.80
CA PHE A 153 -36.60 7.79 -2.25
C PHE A 153 -36.67 7.75 -0.72
N THR A 154 -36.44 6.58 -0.15
CA THR A 154 -36.08 6.48 1.26
C THR A 154 -34.61 6.91 1.40
N LEU A 155 -34.30 7.86 2.28
CA LEU A 155 -33.00 8.51 2.32
C LEU A 155 -32.25 8.21 3.62
N ASN A 156 -31.05 7.66 3.53
CA ASN A 156 -30.14 7.47 4.66
C ASN A 156 -29.01 8.51 4.58
N ARG A 157 -28.96 9.46 5.52
CA ARG A 157 -27.99 10.56 5.48
C ARG A 157 -26.86 10.37 6.49
N GLY A 158 -26.31 9.16 6.50
CA GLY A 158 -25.11 8.83 7.25
C GLY A 158 -23.85 9.07 6.42
N ASN A 159 -22.69 9.06 7.06
CA ASN A 159 -21.42 9.10 6.33
C ASN A 159 -21.02 7.70 5.86
N SER A 160 -20.97 7.51 4.54
CA SER A 160 -20.36 6.32 3.93
C SER A 160 -18.89 6.23 4.31
N ARG A 161 -18.44 5.06 4.77
CA ARG A 161 -17.02 4.80 4.99
C ARG A 161 -16.36 4.36 3.70
N LEU A 162 -15.23 4.97 3.38
CA LEU A 162 -14.36 4.54 2.27
C LEU A 162 -13.64 3.24 2.62
N VAL A 163 -13.26 3.05 3.90
CA VAL A 163 -12.56 1.85 4.36
C VAL A 163 -13.53 0.86 4.99
N ASN A 164 -13.74 -0.28 4.32
CA ASN A 164 -14.57 -1.39 4.80
C ASN A 164 -13.76 -2.64 5.21
N THR A 165 -12.44 -2.60 5.08
CA THR A 165 -11.55 -3.70 5.45
C THR A 165 -11.26 -3.71 6.97
N TYR A 166 -10.37 -4.60 7.42
CA TYR A 166 -10.02 -4.74 8.84
C TYR A 166 -9.53 -3.42 9.47
N GLY A 167 -8.86 -2.59 8.66
CA GLY A 167 -8.32 -1.28 9.04
C GLY A 167 -9.37 -0.19 9.31
N LYS A 168 -10.67 -0.45 9.10
CA LYS A 168 -11.73 0.55 9.30
C LYS A 168 -11.86 1.07 10.74
N ASN A 169 -11.33 0.31 11.69
CA ASN A 169 -11.33 0.63 13.12
C ASN A 169 -9.95 1.12 13.61
N PHE A 170 -8.99 1.31 12.70
CA PHE A 170 -7.68 1.86 13.07
C PHE A 170 -7.88 3.33 13.35
N GLU A 171 -7.57 3.77 14.56
CA GLU A 171 -7.43 5.19 14.85
C GLU A 171 -6.02 5.61 14.42
N LEU A 172 -5.93 6.38 13.34
CA LEU A 172 -4.63 6.75 12.80
C LEU A 172 -3.94 7.82 13.66
N TYR A 173 -2.74 7.47 14.12
CA TYR A 173 -1.78 8.38 14.75
C TYR A 173 -0.86 9.02 13.69
N GLN A 174 -0.04 10.00 14.09
CA GLN A 174 0.88 10.73 13.19
C GLN A 174 0.14 11.38 12.02
N ARG A 175 -1.01 11.99 12.33
CA ARG A 175 -1.82 12.76 11.39
C ARG A 175 -1.96 14.22 11.83
N GLU A 176 -1.31 14.59 12.93
CA GLU A 176 -1.27 15.93 13.51
C GLU A 176 -0.73 16.94 12.49
N ASP A 177 0.41 16.64 11.84
CA ASP A 177 0.97 17.52 10.82
C ASP A 177 0.08 17.61 9.57
N THR A 178 -0.56 16.50 9.18
CA THR A 178 -1.53 16.47 8.07
C THR A 178 -2.73 17.38 8.36
N ILE A 179 -3.35 17.23 9.54
CA ILE A 179 -4.53 18.01 9.92
C ILE A 179 -4.17 19.46 10.22
N GLU A 180 -3.02 19.75 10.84
CA GLU A 180 -2.54 21.11 11.08
C GLU A 180 -2.33 21.86 9.76
N THR A 181 -1.71 21.20 8.77
CA THR A 181 -1.49 21.78 7.43
C THR A 181 -2.83 22.08 6.75
N LEU A 182 -3.77 21.13 6.77
CA LEU A 182 -5.09 21.31 6.19
C LEU A 182 -5.91 22.38 6.93
N TRP A 183 -5.88 22.38 8.26
CA TRP A 183 -6.62 23.33 9.09
C TRP A 183 -6.12 24.76 8.91
N LYS A 184 -4.79 24.94 8.85
CA LYS A 184 -4.18 26.24 8.55
C LYS A 184 -4.71 26.78 7.21
N LEU A 185 -4.71 25.96 6.17
CA LEU A 185 -5.25 26.30 4.85
C LEU A 185 -6.73 26.70 4.92
N ILE A 186 -7.55 25.91 5.61
CA ILE A 186 -8.99 26.18 5.76
C ILE A 186 -9.21 27.52 6.48
N LYS A 187 -8.45 27.77 7.57
CA LYS A 187 -8.57 28.99 8.38
C LYS A 187 -8.14 30.23 7.61
N GLU A 188 -7.04 30.16 6.87
CA GLU A 188 -6.54 31.25 6.02
C GLU A 188 -7.51 31.58 4.89
N ARG A 189 -8.18 30.56 4.33
CA ARG A 189 -9.16 30.72 3.25
C ARG A 189 -10.50 31.27 3.72
N TYR A 190 -10.94 30.98 4.95
CA TYR A 190 -12.28 31.32 5.43
C TYR A 190 -12.65 32.82 5.32
N PRO A 191 -11.77 33.79 5.66
CA PRO A 191 -12.02 35.21 5.43
C PRO A 191 -12.26 35.56 3.96
N TYR A 192 -11.57 34.88 3.05
CA TYR A 192 -11.62 35.09 1.59
C TYR A 192 -12.64 34.18 0.88
N ARG A 193 -13.56 33.55 1.61
CA ARG A 193 -14.56 32.61 1.05
C ARG A 193 -15.46 33.17 -0.06
N ASN A 194 -15.56 34.50 -0.16
CA ASN A 194 -16.33 35.21 -1.19
C ASN A 194 -15.44 35.95 -2.22
N ASP A 195 -14.12 35.75 -2.15
CA ASP A 195 -13.13 36.30 -3.07
C ASP A 195 -12.93 35.35 -4.27
N ASP A 196 -12.71 35.88 -5.47
CA ASP A 196 -12.46 35.10 -6.67
C ASP A 196 -10.97 34.97 -7.06
N ASP A 197 -10.06 35.55 -6.28
CA ASP A 197 -8.62 35.33 -6.45
C ASP A 197 -8.22 33.88 -6.13
N LYS A 198 -7.72 33.18 -7.15
CA LYS A 198 -7.27 31.78 -7.06
C LYS A 198 -6.14 31.59 -6.06
N GLY A 199 -5.31 32.62 -5.82
CA GLY A 199 -4.23 32.57 -4.83
C GLY A 199 -4.74 32.38 -3.40
N ASN A 200 -5.96 32.81 -3.11
CA ASN A 200 -6.60 32.63 -1.80
C ASN A 200 -7.26 31.25 -1.62
N HIS A 201 -7.29 30.42 -2.68
CA HIS A 201 -8.05 29.16 -2.72
C HIS A 201 -7.20 27.96 -3.17
N PRO A 202 -6.08 27.64 -2.49
CA PRO A 202 -5.27 26.47 -2.84
C PRO A 202 -6.04 25.15 -2.64
N ILE A 203 -5.74 24.16 -3.48
CA ILE A 203 -6.41 22.85 -3.48
C ILE A 203 -5.60 21.85 -2.65
N PRO A 204 -6.11 21.32 -1.52
CA PRO A 204 -5.39 20.32 -0.75
C PRO A 204 -5.43 18.94 -1.44
N VAL A 205 -4.27 18.29 -1.49
CA VAL A 205 -4.06 17.00 -2.16
C VAL A 205 -3.36 16.01 -1.23
N LEU A 206 -4.03 14.92 -0.91
CA LEU A 206 -3.50 13.71 -0.27
C LEU A 206 -2.97 12.76 -1.35
N ALA A 207 -1.78 13.05 -1.86
CA ALA A 207 -1.07 12.15 -2.76
C ALA A 207 -0.22 11.16 -1.97
N GLY A 208 -0.29 9.88 -2.32
CA GLY A 208 0.63 8.89 -1.77
C GLY A 208 0.31 7.49 -2.27
N GLY A 209 1.18 6.55 -1.95
CA GLY A 209 1.03 5.16 -2.31
C GLY A 209 -0.27 4.49 -1.90
N PRO A 210 -0.64 3.36 -2.52
CA PRO A 210 -1.69 2.50 -2.00
C PRO A 210 -1.31 2.08 -0.57
N GLY A 211 -2.26 2.16 0.37
CA GLY A 211 -2.04 1.66 1.73
C GLY A 211 -1.30 2.57 2.71
N THR A 212 -1.03 3.82 2.37
CA THR A 212 -0.49 4.86 3.29
C THR A 212 -1.54 5.42 4.26
N GLY A 213 -2.82 5.12 4.06
CA GLY A 213 -3.93 5.54 4.93
C GLY A 213 -4.72 6.75 4.44
N LYS A 214 -4.67 7.10 3.15
CA LYS A 214 -5.44 8.20 2.52
C LYS A 214 -6.94 8.13 2.81
N SER A 215 -7.60 7.06 2.36
CA SER A 215 -9.04 6.85 2.52
C SER A 215 -9.43 6.81 4.00
N ARG A 216 -8.57 6.25 4.86
CA ARG A 216 -8.80 6.22 6.30
C ARG A 216 -8.70 7.61 6.94
N PHE A 217 -7.77 8.45 6.48
CA PHE A 217 -7.68 9.84 6.93
C PHE A 217 -8.94 10.62 6.52
N LEU A 218 -9.45 10.44 5.30
CA LEU A 218 -10.73 11.00 4.87
C LEU A 218 -11.89 10.51 5.75
N ASP A 219 -11.94 9.23 6.12
CA ASP A 219 -12.97 8.70 7.05
C ASP A 219 -12.88 9.31 8.46
N GLU A 220 -11.73 9.84 8.88
CA GLU A 220 -11.52 10.46 10.20
C GLU A 220 -11.62 11.99 10.17
N ILE A 221 -11.72 12.61 8.99
CA ILE A 221 -11.50 14.04 8.84
C ILE A 221 -12.47 14.90 9.65
N GLU A 222 -13.73 14.46 9.76
CA GLU A 222 -14.77 15.15 10.52
C GLU A 222 -14.37 15.32 11.99
N ARG A 223 -13.94 14.22 12.63
CA ARG A 223 -13.49 14.21 14.02
C ARG A 223 -12.26 15.10 14.22
N LEU A 224 -11.32 15.03 13.27
CA LEU A 224 -10.06 15.79 13.33
C LEU A 224 -10.30 17.30 13.16
N LEU A 225 -11.15 17.71 12.22
CA LEU A 225 -11.54 19.10 12.03
C LEU A 225 -12.30 19.66 13.24
N TRP A 226 -13.24 18.88 13.81
CA TRP A 226 -13.95 19.31 15.02
C TRP A 226 -13.02 19.59 16.19
N ARG A 227 -11.94 18.82 16.35
CA ARG A 227 -10.91 19.10 17.35
C ARG A 227 -10.28 20.48 17.12
N CYS A 228 -9.85 20.77 15.89
CA CYS A 228 -9.25 22.06 15.54
C CYS A 228 -10.24 23.24 15.70
N ILE A 229 -11.51 23.04 15.32
CA ILE A 229 -12.57 24.03 15.46
C ILE A 229 -12.82 24.35 16.94
N ASN A 230 -12.93 23.33 17.80
CA ASN A 230 -13.19 23.51 19.22
C ASN A 230 -12.06 24.27 19.94
N GLU A 231 -10.81 24.05 19.51
CA GLU A 231 -9.62 24.75 20.00
C GLU A 231 -9.47 26.17 19.43
N SER A 232 -10.29 26.58 18.45
CA SER A 232 -10.25 27.90 17.81
C SER A 232 -11.05 28.97 18.55
N ASP A 233 -11.02 30.22 18.06
CA ASP A 233 -11.81 31.33 18.58
C ASP A 233 -13.32 31.17 18.33
N GLU A 234 -14.12 32.02 18.98
CA GLU A 234 -15.59 31.94 18.93
C GLU A 234 -16.15 32.23 17.54
N GLU A 235 -15.50 33.10 16.75
CA GLU A 235 -15.90 33.42 15.39
C GLU A 235 -15.82 32.18 14.50
N ILE A 236 -14.69 31.46 14.53
CA ILE A 236 -14.51 30.21 13.79
C ILE A 236 -15.47 29.13 14.29
N ARG A 237 -15.62 28.95 15.61
CA ARG A 237 -16.57 27.96 16.15
C ARG A 237 -17.99 28.19 15.65
N ASN A 238 -18.45 29.45 15.67
CA ASN A 238 -19.77 29.80 15.18
C ASN A 238 -19.87 29.66 13.65
N GLY A 239 -18.81 30.06 12.93
CA GLY A 239 -18.74 29.98 11.48
C GLY A 239 -18.75 28.56 10.90
N PHE A 240 -18.27 27.58 11.67
CA PHE A 240 -18.21 26.16 11.29
C PHE A 240 -19.27 25.30 11.99
N ALA A 241 -20.20 25.89 12.74
CA ALA A 241 -21.26 25.17 13.48
C ALA A 241 -22.13 24.26 12.59
N ASN A 242 -22.21 24.56 11.30
CA ASN A 242 -22.98 23.85 10.29
C ASN A 242 -22.08 22.99 9.38
N MET A 243 -20.98 22.43 9.88
CA MET A 243 -20.09 21.58 9.07
C MET A 243 -20.74 20.23 8.72
N VAL A 244 -20.67 19.86 7.44
CA VAL A 244 -21.04 18.55 6.92
C VAL A 244 -19.87 18.00 6.12
N VAL A 245 -19.52 16.74 6.38
CA VAL A 245 -18.44 16.03 5.70
C VAL A 245 -19.03 14.96 4.78
N ILE A 246 -18.61 14.94 3.52
CA ILE A 246 -19.05 13.96 2.52
C ILE A 246 -17.81 13.35 1.89
N ASN A 247 -17.67 12.03 1.96
CA ASN A 247 -16.60 11.32 1.27
C ASN A 247 -17.18 10.60 0.05
N THR A 248 -16.56 10.82 -1.10
CA THR A 248 -16.85 10.08 -2.32
C THR A 248 -15.57 9.50 -2.90
N THR A 249 -15.72 8.63 -3.90
CA THR A 249 -14.60 7.92 -4.50
C THR A 249 -14.81 7.74 -5.99
N TYR A 250 -13.71 7.56 -6.73
CA TYR A 250 -13.69 7.02 -8.10
C TYR A 250 -13.16 5.57 -8.12
N GLY A 251 -13.12 4.95 -6.95
CA GLY A 251 -12.62 3.62 -6.67
C GLY A 251 -13.70 2.63 -6.30
N ASN A 252 -13.40 1.76 -5.34
CA ASN A 252 -14.36 0.76 -4.86
C ASN A 252 -15.65 1.41 -4.34
N GLY A 253 -16.80 0.87 -4.76
CA GLY A 253 -18.14 1.39 -4.43
C GLY A 253 -18.73 2.26 -5.54
N SER A 254 -17.88 3.03 -6.23
CA SER A 254 -18.32 3.88 -7.33
C SER A 254 -17.16 4.07 -8.35
N PRO A 255 -16.72 2.99 -9.03
CA PRO A 255 -15.53 3.04 -9.87
C PRO A 255 -15.70 4.02 -11.04
N ALA A 256 -14.62 4.69 -11.41
CA ALA A 256 -14.57 5.45 -12.66
C ALA A 256 -14.81 4.51 -13.86
N SER A 257 -15.49 5.02 -14.88
CA SER A 257 -15.92 4.26 -16.05
C SER A 257 -16.01 5.15 -17.28
N SER A 258 -16.20 4.54 -18.45
CA SER A 258 -16.48 5.27 -19.69
C SER A 258 -17.83 5.99 -19.70
N HIS A 259 -18.70 5.78 -18.69
CA HIS A 259 -19.94 6.55 -18.54
C HIS A 259 -19.69 7.92 -17.90
N ASP A 260 -18.57 8.11 -17.21
CA ASP A 260 -18.16 9.40 -16.65
C ASP A 260 -17.74 10.41 -17.75
N SER A 261 -17.78 9.97 -19.01
CA SER A 261 -17.43 10.76 -20.18
C SER A 261 -18.40 10.73 -21.35
N ARG A 262 -19.42 9.88 -21.31
CA ARG A 262 -20.31 9.65 -22.45
C ARG A 262 -21.66 10.29 -22.22
N ILE A 263 -21.88 11.43 -22.87
CA ILE A 263 -23.22 11.87 -23.22
C ILE A 263 -23.25 12.19 -24.71
N ILE A 264 -24.14 11.49 -25.43
CA ILE A 264 -24.47 11.79 -26.82
C ILE A 264 -25.35 13.04 -26.79
N GLY A 265 -24.79 14.19 -27.13
CA GLY A 265 -25.57 15.37 -27.47
C GLY A 265 -26.38 15.14 -28.76
N SER A 266 -27.37 16.00 -29.02
CA SER A 266 -28.25 15.93 -30.21
C SER A 266 -27.53 15.97 -31.56
N GLU A 267 -26.22 16.20 -31.59
CA GLU A 267 -25.40 16.34 -32.80
C GLU A 267 -24.04 15.62 -32.72
N SER A 268 -23.98 14.39 -32.19
CA SER A 268 -22.80 13.51 -32.31
C SER A 268 -21.46 14.11 -31.86
N THR A 269 -21.47 14.99 -30.85
CA THR A 269 -20.25 15.52 -30.22
C THR A 269 -20.10 14.90 -28.83
N GLU A 270 -18.97 14.24 -28.55
CA GLU A 270 -18.66 13.72 -27.21
C GLU A 270 -18.52 14.88 -26.22
N ILE A 271 -19.44 15.01 -25.26
CA ILE A 271 -19.31 15.97 -24.16
C ILE A 271 -18.55 15.29 -23.01
N ILE A 272 -17.35 15.79 -22.72
CA ILE A 272 -16.60 15.45 -21.51
C ILE A 272 -17.43 15.90 -20.30
N ASN A 273 -17.70 15.01 -19.33
CA ASN A 273 -18.61 15.31 -18.23
C ASN A 273 -18.06 14.88 -16.84
N GLY A 274 -16.84 15.30 -16.53
CA GLY A 274 -16.26 15.11 -15.20
C GLY A 274 -17.05 15.83 -14.11
N GLN A 275 -17.70 16.96 -14.45
CA GLN A 275 -18.49 17.76 -13.54
C GLN A 275 -19.78 17.07 -13.07
N ALA A 276 -20.63 16.58 -13.99
CA ALA A 276 -21.87 15.92 -13.57
C ALA A 276 -21.58 14.57 -12.90
N SER A 277 -20.55 13.85 -13.34
CA SER A 277 -20.07 12.64 -12.66
C SER A 277 -19.81 12.93 -11.18
N PHE A 278 -19.04 13.98 -10.88
CA PHE A 278 -18.74 14.37 -9.51
C PHE A 278 -19.96 14.88 -8.75
N ALA A 279 -20.80 15.69 -9.39
CA ALA A 279 -22.03 16.21 -8.80
C ALA A 279 -22.99 15.08 -8.38
N LEU A 280 -23.17 14.05 -9.23
CA LEU A 280 -24.01 12.88 -8.93
C LEU A 280 -23.47 12.06 -7.76
N ARG A 281 -22.14 11.90 -7.70
CA ARG A 281 -21.45 11.21 -6.61
C ARG A 281 -21.67 11.90 -5.27
N ILE A 282 -21.55 13.24 -5.23
CA ILE A 282 -21.84 14.02 -4.03
C ILE A 282 -23.30 13.82 -3.58
N LEU A 283 -24.26 13.92 -4.50
CA LEU A 283 -25.67 13.70 -4.15
C LEU A 283 -25.92 12.29 -3.64
N PHE A 284 -25.37 11.28 -4.32
CA PHE A 284 -25.51 9.88 -3.92
C PHE A 284 -24.98 9.65 -2.51
N GLU A 285 -23.76 10.13 -2.20
CA GLU A 285 -23.15 9.91 -0.89
C GLU A 285 -23.84 10.69 0.23
N TYR A 286 -24.34 11.91 -0.05
CA TYR A 286 -25.08 12.69 0.94
C TYR A 286 -26.46 12.11 1.27
N PHE A 287 -27.19 11.65 0.25
CA PHE A 287 -28.58 11.22 0.38
C PHE A 287 -28.77 9.71 0.62
N GLN A 288 -27.81 8.89 0.18
CA GLN A 288 -27.83 7.42 0.14
C GLN A 288 -29.24 6.87 -0.13
N PRO A 289 -29.76 7.08 -1.35
CA PRO A 289 -31.13 6.74 -1.68
C PRO A 289 -31.35 5.22 -1.67
N GLN A 290 -32.51 4.81 -1.19
CA GLN A 290 -32.98 3.43 -1.13
C GLN A 290 -34.30 3.32 -1.91
N ASN A 291 -34.49 2.19 -2.58
CA ASN A 291 -35.74 1.84 -3.24
C ASN A 291 -36.47 0.74 -2.44
N GLU A 292 -37.61 0.27 -2.93
CA GLU A 292 -38.38 -0.81 -2.30
C GLU A 292 -37.57 -2.12 -2.14
N THR A 293 -36.53 -2.31 -2.95
CA THR A 293 -35.65 -3.49 -2.95
C THR A 293 -34.41 -3.37 -2.07
N GLY A 294 -34.16 -2.19 -1.48
CA GLY A 294 -33.03 -1.94 -0.57
C GLY A 294 -32.15 -0.74 -0.95
N GLU A 295 -30.95 -0.69 -0.38
CA GLU A 295 -29.95 0.36 -0.65
C GLU A 295 -29.52 0.34 -2.12
N LEU A 296 -29.55 1.50 -2.77
CA LEU A 296 -29.04 1.63 -4.13
C LEU A 296 -27.51 1.68 -4.12
N SER A 297 -26.89 0.92 -5.01
CA SER A 297 -25.49 1.13 -5.38
C SER A 297 -25.35 2.35 -6.28
N PHE A 298 -24.15 2.97 -6.31
CA PHE A 298 -23.90 4.11 -7.18
C PHE A 298 -24.19 3.81 -8.68
N PRO A 299 -23.82 2.65 -9.25
CA PRO A 299 -24.18 2.34 -10.64
C PRO A 299 -25.70 2.29 -10.88
N GLN A 300 -26.49 1.79 -9.92
CA GLN A 300 -27.95 1.80 -10.01
C GLN A 300 -28.50 3.23 -9.95
N PHE A 301 -28.03 4.04 -9.00
CA PHE A 301 -28.40 5.45 -8.90
C PHE A 301 -28.01 6.23 -10.17
N ASN A 302 -26.79 6.06 -10.66
CA ASN A 302 -26.31 6.70 -11.88
C ASN A 302 -27.16 6.29 -13.10
N THR A 303 -27.61 5.04 -13.18
CA THR A 303 -28.51 4.57 -14.24
C THR A 303 -29.84 5.35 -14.23
N LEU A 304 -30.40 5.63 -13.05
CA LEU A 304 -31.61 6.44 -12.91
C LEU A 304 -31.40 7.90 -13.37
N CYS A 305 -30.18 8.41 -13.27
CA CYS A 305 -29.82 9.80 -13.61
C CYS A 305 -29.39 9.98 -15.09
N SER A 306 -28.67 8.99 -15.64
CA SER A 306 -27.78 9.09 -16.80
C SER A 306 -28.40 9.57 -18.12
N LYS A 307 -29.69 9.31 -18.39
CA LYS A 307 -30.33 9.74 -19.64
C LYS A 307 -30.64 11.24 -19.72
N LYS A 308 -30.54 12.00 -18.61
CA LYS A 308 -31.01 13.41 -18.52
C LYS A 308 -30.10 14.36 -17.74
N ALA A 309 -29.09 13.86 -17.00
CA ALA A 309 -28.22 14.65 -16.13
C ALA A 309 -27.09 15.44 -16.86
N VAL A 310 -27.22 15.69 -18.17
CA VAL A 310 -26.18 16.32 -19.01
C VAL A 310 -25.78 17.70 -18.50
N ASP A 311 -26.77 18.46 -18.05
CA ASP A 311 -26.58 19.83 -17.57
C ASP A 311 -26.39 19.91 -16.05
N PHE A 312 -26.21 18.77 -15.38
CA PHE A 312 -26.12 18.77 -13.93
C PHE A 312 -24.76 19.31 -13.47
N THR A 313 -24.78 20.36 -12.66
CA THR A 313 -23.57 21.07 -12.24
C THR A 313 -23.22 20.83 -10.78
N LEU A 314 -21.94 21.03 -10.43
CA LEU A 314 -21.49 21.02 -9.05
C LEU A 314 -22.23 22.10 -8.22
N ASP A 315 -22.39 23.32 -8.75
CA ASP A 315 -23.18 24.38 -8.11
C ASP A 315 -24.61 23.90 -7.79
N THR A 316 -25.29 23.28 -8.76
CA THR A 316 -26.64 22.75 -8.56
C THR A 316 -26.67 21.68 -7.47
N ALA A 317 -25.73 20.74 -7.45
CA ALA A 317 -25.65 19.70 -6.43
C ALA A 317 -25.50 20.28 -5.01
N LEU A 318 -24.58 21.23 -4.84
CA LEU A 318 -24.36 21.88 -3.54
C LEU A 318 -25.60 22.67 -3.09
N ARG A 319 -26.32 23.32 -4.02
CA ARG A 319 -27.61 23.98 -3.71
C ARG A 319 -28.70 23.00 -3.30
N VAL A 320 -28.75 21.80 -3.89
CA VAL A 320 -29.72 20.76 -3.47
C VAL A 320 -29.43 20.30 -2.05
N ILE A 321 -28.16 20.10 -1.70
CA ILE A 321 -27.73 19.79 -0.32
C ILE A 321 -28.10 20.93 0.64
N TYR A 322 -27.85 22.18 0.24
CA TYR A 322 -28.23 23.34 1.05
C TYR A 322 -29.74 23.43 1.27
N ALA A 323 -30.55 23.17 0.25
CA ALA A 323 -32.01 23.11 0.38
C ALA A 323 -32.46 22.04 1.39
N ASP A 324 -31.85 20.85 1.36
CA ASP A 324 -32.11 19.81 2.37
C ASP A 324 -31.68 20.20 3.77
N PHE A 325 -30.54 20.86 3.90
CA PHE A 325 -30.01 21.32 5.17
C PHE A 325 -30.94 22.35 5.82
N ILE A 326 -31.38 23.36 5.07
CA ILE A 326 -32.28 24.41 5.57
C ILE A 326 -33.65 23.85 5.92
N SER A 327 -34.23 23.00 5.05
CA SER A 327 -35.55 22.41 5.29
C SER A 327 -35.59 21.61 6.60
N LYS A 328 -34.49 20.92 6.94
CA LYS A 328 -34.35 20.14 8.17
C LYS A 328 -34.15 20.98 9.42
N GLN A 329 -33.40 22.08 9.35
CA GLN A 329 -33.15 22.91 10.51
C GLN A 329 -34.37 23.72 10.96
N ARG A 330 -35.48 23.74 10.19
CA ARG A 330 -36.69 24.56 10.45
C ARG A 330 -36.37 26.04 10.75
N LYS A 331 -35.25 26.56 10.25
CA LYS A 331 -34.84 27.96 10.43
C LYS A 331 -35.32 28.78 9.24
N GLN A 332 -35.87 29.96 9.50
CA GLN A 332 -35.99 31.00 8.47
C GLN A 332 -34.57 31.51 8.16
N GLU A 333 -34.22 31.61 6.88
CA GLU A 333 -32.98 32.26 6.45
C GLU A 333 -32.95 33.69 6.98
N THR A 334 -32.04 33.97 7.91
CA THR A 334 -31.73 35.30 8.39
C THR A 334 -30.26 35.58 8.05
N SER A 335 -29.90 36.84 7.86
CA SER A 335 -28.53 37.28 7.56
C SER A 335 -27.51 36.96 8.66
N SER A 336 -27.94 36.38 9.79
CA SER A 336 -27.10 35.95 10.91
C SER A 336 -26.85 34.43 10.95
N CYS A 337 -27.35 33.65 9.98
CA CYS A 337 -27.13 32.19 9.97
C CYS A 337 -25.71 31.87 9.47
N PRO A 338 -24.91 31.08 10.20
CA PRO A 338 -23.58 30.69 9.73
C PRO A 338 -23.68 29.86 8.44
N PRO A 339 -22.69 29.99 7.53
CA PRO A 339 -22.71 29.30 6.25
C PRO A 339 -22.68 27.77 6.46
N LEU A 340 -23.22 27.04 5.50
CA LEU A 340 -23.05 25.59 5.42
C LEU A 340 -21.61 25.30 4.99
N VAL A 341 -20.83 24.65 5.87
CA VAL A 341 -19.45 24.26 5.55
C VAL A 341 -19.47 22.84 5.00
N LEU A 342 -19.17 22.68 3.71
CA LEU A 342 -19.16 21.38 3.03
C LEU A 342 -17.73 20.92 2.81
N VAL A 343 -17.28 19.93 3.59
CA VAL A 343 -15.99 19.27 3.39
C VAL A 343 -16.20 18.04 2.51
N ILE A 344 -15.57 18.01 1.33
CA ILE A 344 -15.74 16.90 0.38
C ILE A 344 -14.41 16.18 0.16
N GLY A 345 -14.30 14.96 0.68
CA GLY A 345 -13.20 14.05 0.38
C GLY A 345 -13.44 13.33 -0.95
N ILE A 346 -12.46 13.37 -1.85
CA ILE A 346 -12.55 12.81 -3.20
C ILE A 346 -11.45 11.76 -3.36
N ASP A 347 -11.78 10.52 -3.04
CA ASP A 347 -10.82 9.40 -3.06
C ASP A 347 -10.65 8.77 -4.44
N GLU A 348 -9.48 8.19 -4.67
CA GLU A 348 -9.04 7.56 -5.93
C GLU A 348 -9.34 8.39 -7.20
N PHE A 349 -9.29 9.73 -7.13
CA PHE A 349 -9.60 10.60 -8.28
C PHE A 349 -8.67 10.36 -9.49
N ASN A 350 -7.47 9.81 -9.25
CA ASN A 350 -6.53 9.39 -10.28
C ASN A 350 -7.16 8.38 -11.25
N ASN A 351 -8.08 7.52 -10.80
CA ASN A 351 -8.75 6.54 -11.67
C ASN A 351 -9.53 7.23 -12.80
N LEU A 352 -10.12 8.41 -12.53
CA LEU A 352 -10.78 9.21 -13.56
C LEU A 352 -9.77 9.76 -14.57
N HIS A 353 -8.60 10.19 -14.12
CA HIS A 353 -7.52 10.64 -15.00
C HIS A 353 -7.04 9.50 -15.90
N ASP A 354 -6.85 8.31 -15.33
CA ASP A 354 -6.29 7.15 -16.03
C ASP A 354 -7.24 6.63 -17.12
N ILE A 355 -8.56 6.68 -16.87
CA ILE A 355 -9.58 6.33 -17.86
C ILE A 355 -9.80 7.47 -18.87
N GLN A 356 -9.94 8.70 -18.39
CA GLN A 356 -10.22 9.87 -19.23
C GLN A 356 -9.65 11.17 -18.66
N LYS A 357 -8.40 11.47 -19.04
CA LYS A 357 -7.68 12.69 -18.66
C LYS A 357 -8.49 13.98 -18.82
N GLY A 358 -9.27 14.10 -19.90
CA GLY A 358 -10.13 15.26 -20.15
C GLY A 358 -11.19 15.48 -19.07
N ALA A 359 -11.82 14.40 -18.58
CA ALA A 359 -12.85 14.48 -17.54
C ALA A 359 -12.25 14.84 -16.18
N CYS A 360 -11.08 14.30 -15.85
CA CYS A 360 -10.35 14.71 -14.65
C CYS A 360 -9.94 16.19 -14.73
N LYS A 361 -9.42 16.65 -15.87
CA LYS A 361 -9.08 18.05 -16.08
C LYS A 361 -10.29 18.98 -15.87
N GLU A 362 -11.44 18.59 -16.40
CA GLU A 362 -12.69 19.32 -16.20
C GLU A 362 -13.12 19.33 -14.73
N LEU A 363 -13.09 18.18 -14.04
CA LEU A 363 -13.37 18.07 -12.62
C LEU A 363 -12.54 19.07 -11.80
N ILE A 364 -11.23 19.09 -12.01
CA ILE A 364 -10.31 19.98 -11.28
C ILE A 364 -10.60 21.45 -11.59
N LYS A 365 -10.92 21.78 -12.85
CA LYS A 365 -11.33 23.13 -13.27
C LYS A 365 -12.62 23.56 -12.55
N THR A 366 -13.61 22.67 -12.48
CA THR A 366 -14.91 22.93 -11.84
C THR A 366 -14.75 23.12 -10.33
N ILE A 367 -13.94 22.28 -9.67
CA ILE A 367 -13.62 22.41 -8.24
C ILE A 367 -13.02 23.80 -7.97
N GLY A 368 -12.00 24.21 -8.71
CA GLY A 368 -11.38 25.54 -8.55
C GLY A 368 -12.37 26.68 -8.78
N GLY A 369 -13.22 26.57 -9.81
CA GLY A 369 -14.27 27.54 -10.10
C GLY A 369 -15.26 27.72 -8.94
N VAL A 370 -15.73 26.62 -8.33
CA VAL A 370 -16.65 26.65 -7.19
C VAL A 370 -15.96 27.11 -5.90
N MET A 371 -14.65 26.88 -5.74
CA MET A 371 -13.91 27.43 -4.60
C MET A 371 -13.83 28.97 -4.63
N CYS A 372 -13.63 29.56 -5.82
CA CYS A 372 -13.64 31.01 -6.03
C CYS A 372 -15.05 31.62 -5.98
N LYS A 373 -16.05 30.91 -6.49
CA LYS A 373 -17.44 31.39 -6.57
C LYS A 373 -18.40 30.31 -6.06
N PRO A 374 -18.41 30.04 -4.74
CA PRO A 374 -19.31 29.04 -4.19
C PRO A 374 -20.77 29.52 -4.26
N PRO A 375 -21.75 28.60 -4.24
CA PRO A 375 -23.15 28.98 -4.07
C PRO A 375 -23.33 29.80 -2.79
N ALA A 376 -24.32 30.70 -2.81
CA ALA A 376 -24.58 31.59 -1.67
C ALA A 376 -24.75 30.78 -0.36
N ASN A 377 -24.15 31.30 0.72
CA ASN A 377 -24.15 30.70 2.06
C ASN A 377 -23.49 29.32 2.18
N ILE A 378 -22.66 28.91 1.21
CA ILE A 378 -21.87 27.67 1.27
C ILE A 378 -20.38 28.00 1.30
N PHE A 379 -19.65 27.33 2.20
CA PHE A 379 -18.19 27.29 2.18
C PHE A 379 -17.72 25.89 1.77
N PHE A 380 -17.18 25.76 0.56
CA PHE A 380 -16.87 24.47 -0.06
C PHE A 380 -15.39 24.08 0.12
N ILE A 381 -15.06 22.99 0.79
CA ILE A 381 -13.69 22.54 1.07
C ILE A 381 -13.44 21.17 0.39
N PRO A 382 -12.87 21.13 -0.81
CA PRO A 382 -12.50 19.87 -1.48
C PRO A 382 -11.18 19.34 -0.93
N ILE A 383 -11.05 18.01 -0.79
CA ILE A 383 -9.79 17.32 -0.46
C ILE A 383 -9.59 16.19 -1.46
N LEU A 384 -8.61 16.34 -2.36
CA LEU A 384 -8.31 15.33 -3.37
C LEU A 384 -7.42 14.24 -2.78
N ALA A 385 -7.76 12.97 -2.94
CA ALA A 385 -6.93 11.84 -2.51
C ALA A 385 -6.77 10.80 -3.61
N GLY A 386 -5.54 10.33 -3.84
CA GLY A 386 -5.28 9.40 -4.93
C GLY A 386 -3.89 8.79 -4.91
N THR A 387 -3.73 7.73 -5.71
CA THR A 387 -2.43 7.13 -6.03
C THR A 387 -2.01 7.68 -7.38
N ILE A 388 -1.05 8.60 -7.39
CA ILE A 388 -0.65 9.33 -8.59
C ILE A 388 0.51 8.58 -9.24
N GLU A 389 0.45 8.22 -10.53
CA GLU A 389 1.54 7.56 -11.24
C GLU A 389 2.20 8.57 -12.19
N GLY A 390 2.95 9.54 -11.64
CA GLY A 390 3.55 10.63 -12.41
C GLY A 390 3.69 11.92 -11.61
N ALA A 391 3.99 13.02 -12.30
CA ALA A 391 4.02 14.34 -11.69
C ALA A 391 2.60 14.76 -11.25
N ILE A 392 2.46 15.23 -10.02
CA ILE A 392 1.16 15.68 -9.48
C ILE A 392 0.53 16.76 -10.37
N SER A 393 1.36 17.62 -10.96
CA SER A 393 0.95 18.66 -11.92
C SER A 393 0.12 18.12 -13.09
N ASP A 394 0.38 16.89 -13.54
CA ASP A 394 -0.34 16.32 -14.68
C ASP A 394 -1.80 16.05 -14.33
N TYR A 395 -2.03 15.61 -13.09
CA TYR A 395 -3.34 15.24 -12.56
C TYR A 395 -4.20 16.45 -12.16
N ILE A 396 -3.57 17.58 -11.83
CA ILE A 396 -4.25 18.83 -11.41
C ILE A 396 -4.22 19.94 -12.48
N SER A 397 -3.69 19.66 -13.68
CA SER A 397 -3.48 20.60 -14.79
C SER A 397 -4.73 21.34 -15.30
N GLY A 398 -5.92 21.00 -14.78
CA GLY A 398 -7.18 21.67 -15.08
C GLY A 398 -7.37 23.03 -14.40
N SER A 399 -6.54 23.33 -13.39
CA SER A 399 -6.67 24.53 -12.56
C SER A 399 -5.35 25.29 -12.48
N MET A 400 -5.45 26.61 -12.34
CA MET A 400 -4.32 27.49 -12.01
C MET A 400 -4.19 27.70 -10.49
N HIS A 401 -4.98 26.99 -9.70
CA HIS A 401 -4.88 27.03 -8.24
C HIS A 401 -3.64 26.28 -7.78
N GLU A 402 -3.00 26.78 -6.74
CA GLU A 402 -1.85 26.13 -6.14
C GLU A 402 -2.26 24.80 -5.46
N PRO A 403 -1.64 23.66 -5.80
CA PRO A 403 -1.83 22.43 -5.05
C PRO A 403 -1.05 22.45 -3.73
N ILE A 404 -1.71 22.11 -2.63
CA ILE A 404 -1.05 21.92 -1.34
C ILE A 404 -1.04 20.44 -1.00
N LEU A 405 0.16 19.85 -1.02
CA LEU A 405 0.35 18.45 -0.65
C LEU A 405 0.24 18.27 0.86
N LEU A 406 -0.72 17.45 1.28
CA LEU A 406 -0.90 17.07 2.67
C LEU A 406 0.06 15.92 3.01
N PRO A 407 0.91 16.06 4.05
CA PRO A 407 1.90 15.04 4.38
C PRO A 407 1.22 13.77 4.91
N LEU A 408 1.71 12.59 4.53
CA LEU A 408 1.23 11.30 5.03
C LEU A 408 2.38 10.50 5.62
N ARG A 409 2.68 10.74 6.90
CA ARG A 409 3.79 10.05 7.58
C ARG A 409 3.45 8.58 7.84
N LEU A 410 4.48 7.74 7.75
CA LEU A 410 4.42 6.38 8.29
C LEU A 410 4.33 6.44 9.81
N LEU A 411 3.59 5.51 10.39
CA LEU A 411 3.46 5.37 11.85
C LEU A 411 4.83 5.09 12.48
N ASN A 412 5.04 5.53 13.72
CA ASN A 412 6.16 5.02 14.51
C ASN A 412 5.77 3.69 15.17
N ASN A 413 6.72 3.04 15.84
CA ASN A 413 6.49 1.73 16.45
C ASN A 413 5.48 1.78 17.60
N ASP A 414 5.55 2.81 18.44
CA ASP A 414 4.68 2.97 19.61
C ASP A 414 3.22 3.23 19.20
N ASP A 415 3.02 4.01 18.14
CA ASP A 415 1.71 4.27 17.55
C ASP A 415 1.13 3.01 16.93
N ALA A 416 1.94 2.23 16.20
CA ALA A 416 1.50 0.95 15.65
C ALA A 416 1.04 0.02 16.79
N ILE A 417 1.84 -0.12 17.86
CA ILE A 417 1.49 -0.89 19.06
C ILE A 417 0.20 -0.36 19.70
N SER A 418 0.05 0.96 19.82
CA SER A 418 -1.11 1.60 20.44
C SER A 418 -2.41 1.32 19.68
N ILE A 419 -2.37 1.27 18.34
CA ILE A 419 -3.51 0.84 17.53
C ILE A 419 -3.92 -0.59 17.91
N GLY A 420 -2.98 -1.53 17.97
CA GLY A 420 -3.30 -2.92 18.33
C GLY A 420 -3.85 -3.08 19.75
N LYS A 421 -3.39 -2.26 20.71
CA LYS A 421 -3.93 -2.19 22.07
C LYS A 421 -5.37 -1.69 22.10
N ARG A 422 -5.67 -0.59 21.39
CA ARG A 422 -7.06 -0.06 21.29
C ARG A 422 -8.01 -1.06 20.63
N MET A 423 -7.48 -1.94 19.78
CA MET A 423 -8.23 -3.05 19.17
C MET A 423 -8.35 -4.29 20.08
N ASN A 424 -7.86 -4.23 21.32
CA ASN A 424 -7.86 -5.35 22.28
C ASN A 424 -7.17 -6.62 21.75
N LEU A 425 -6.14 -6.45 20.92
CA LEU A 425 -5.38 -7.59 20.39
C LEU A 425 -4.42 -8.15 21.44
N PHE A 426 -3.77 -7.27 22.20
CA PHE A 426 -2.78 -7.55 23.24
C PHE A 426 -2.70 -6.37 24.22
N ASP A 427 -2.03 -6.55 25.35
CA ASP A 427 -1.84 -5.56 26.42
C ASP A 427 -0.36 -5.16 26.59
N ASP A 428 -0.08 -4.27 27.55
CA ASP A 428 1.28 -3.83 27.88
C ASP A 428 2.18 -4.98 28.35
N ASP A 429 1.63 -5.91 29.14
CA ASP A 429 2.37 -7.06 29.65
C ASP A 429 2.86 -7.96 28.51
N TYR A 430 1.99 -8.25 27.54
CA TYR A 430 2.37 -8.97 26.33
C TYR A 430 3.47 -8.25 25.55
N VAL A 431 3.35 -6.94 25.33
CA VAL A 431 4.35 -6.18 24.55
C VAL A 431 5.72 -6.20 25.24
N CYS A 432 5.75 -6.00 26.56
CA CYS A 432 6.98 -6.01 27.35
C CYS A 432 7.70 -7.37 27.27
N ARG A 433 6.95 -8.46 27.46
CA ARG A 433 7.51 -9.83 27.54
C ARG A 433 7.91 -10.44 26.20
N ASN A 434 7.52 -9.83 25.07
CA ASN A 434 7.66 -10.41 23.74
C ASN A 434 8.51 -9.57 22.78
N PRO A 435 9.85 -9.59 22.92
CA PRO A 435 10.76 -8.85 22.04
C PRO A 435 10.59 -9.19 20.55
N TYR A 436 10.32 -10.45 20.20
CA TYR A 436 10.13 -10.86 18.80
C TYR A 436 8.88 -10.22 18.17
N PHE A 437 7.81 -10.06 18.95
CA PHE A 437 6.62 -9.30 18.53
C PHE A 437 6.95 -7.81 18.32
N ARG A 438 7.74 -7.20 19.21
CA ARG A 438 8.18 -5.81 19.03
C ARG A 438 9.02 -5.62 17.76
N ILE A 439 9.91 -6.57 17.48
CA ILE A 439 10.70 -6.61 16.24
C ILE A 439 9.78 -6.68 15.02
N SER A 440 8.81 -7.60 15.00
CA SER A 440 7.93 -7.78 13.84
C SER A 440 7.07 -6.55 13.56
N ILE A 441 6.58 -5.85 14.59
CA ILE A 441 5.89 -4.56 14.43
C ILE A 441 6.85 -3.51 13.85
N SER A 442 8.09 -3.45 14.33
CA SER A 442 9.10 -2.55 13.77
C SER A 442 9.41 -2.85 12.31
N ASP A 443 9.41 -4.13 11.91
CA ASP A 443 9.71 -4.56 10.54
C ASP A 443 8.58 -4.27 9.54
N VAL A 444 7.34 -4.16 10.04
CA VAL A 444 6.19 -3.60 9.29
C VAL A 444 6.40 -2.12 8.99
N GLY A 445 7.24 -1.43 9.78
CA GLY A 445 7.81 -0.11 9.45
C GLY A 445 6.81 1.04 9.41
N GLY A 446 5.64 0.87 10.03
CA GLY A 446 4.59 1.89 10.13
C GLY A 446 3.73 2.07 8.89
N HIS A 447 3.85 1.17 7.91
CA HIS A 447 3.01 1.19 6.71
C HIS A 447 1.60 0.65 7.03
N VAL A 448 0.58 1.52 6.97
CA VAL A 448 -0.77 1.26 7.50
C VAL A 448 -1.38 -0.01 6.93
N ARG A 449 -1.32 -0.23 5.61
CA ARG A 449 -1.88 -1.44 5.00
C ARG A 449 -1.11 -2.71 5.35
N THR A 450 0.21 -2.60 5.55
CA THR A 450 1.03 -3.74 5.98
C THR A 450 0.69 -4.09 7.44
N LEU A 451 0.51 -3.09 8.29
CA LEU A 451 0.04 -3.25 9.67
C LEU A 451 -1.36 -3.86 9.74
N GLU A 452 -2.25 -3.47 8.83
CA GLU A 452 -3.57 -4.08 8.71
C GLU A 452 -3.51 -5.57 8.39
N TYR A 453 -2.66 -5.98 7.43
CA TYR A 453 -2.45 -7.41 7.14
C TYR A 453 -1.89 -8.15 8.35
N TYR A 454 -0.98 -7.52 9.09
CA TYR A 454 -0.39 -8.08 10.30
C TYR A 454 -1.47 -8.32 11.35
N TYR A 455 -2.22 -7.28 11.75
CA TYR A 455 -3.24 -7.39 12.79
C TYR A 455 -4.43 -8.25 12.39
N SER A 456 -4.83 -8.24 11.11
CA SER A 456 -5.89 -9.12 10.63
C SER A 456 -5.50 -10.60 10.79
N ASN A 457 -4.27 -10.98 10.43
CA ASN A 457 -3.83 -12.37 10.58
C ASN A 457 -3.54 -12.73 12.04
N PHE A 458 -2.96 -11.80 12.81
CA PHE A 458 -2.73 -11.95 14.24
C PHE A 458 -4.04 -12.22 15.00
N ALA A 459 -5.07 -11.40 14.77
CA ALA A 459 -6.38 -11.56 15.38
C ALA A 459 -7.03 -12.89 15.01
N LYS A 460 -6.99 -13.26 13.72
CA LYS A 460 -7.51 -14.55 13.26
C LYS A 460 -6.82 -15.72 13.98
N GLN A 461 -5.49 -15.72 14.07
CA GLN A 461 -4.77 -16.79 14.77
C GLN A 461 -5.12 -16.81 16.26
N LYS A 462 -5.18 -15.65 16.93
CA LYS A 462 -5.58 -15.53 18.33
C LYS A 462 -6.97 -16.16 18.55
N ASP A 463 -7.95 -15.81 17.72
CA ASP A 463 -9.32 -16.30 17.82
C ASP A 463 -9.42 -17.81 17.57
N ASP A 464 -8.71 -18.32 16.54
CA ASP A 464 -8.67 -19.75 16.21
C ASP A 464 -8.05 -20.57 17.37
N LYS A 465 -7.03 -20.03 18.06
CA LYS A 465 -6.41 -20.67 19.24
C LYS A 465 -7.30 -20.60 20.47
N MET A 466 -8.02 -19.49 20.68
CA MET A 466 -8.97 -19.38 21.78
C MET A 466 -10.10 -20.41 21.67
N LYS A 467 -10.67 -20.59 20.47
CA LYS A 467 -11.72 -21.61 20.23
C LYS A 467 -11.25 -23.02 20.56
N LEU A 468 -10.06 -23.39 20.11
CA LEU A 468 -9.48 -24.70 20.38
C LEU A 468 -9.23 -24.92 21.89
N ALA A 469 -8.80 -23.89 22.62
CA ALA A 469 -8.53 -23.97 24.06
C ALA A 469 -9.81 -24.12 24.90
N THR A 470 -10.92 -23.49 24.47
CA THR A 470 -12.23 -23.66 25.11
C THR A 470 -12.82 -25.07 24.90
N GLU A 471 -12.47 -25.74 23.80
CA GLU A 471 -12.87 -27.12 23.53
C GLU A 471 -12.05 -28.15 24.32
N THR A 472 -10.87 -27.78 24.84
CA THR A 472 -9.95 -28.70 25.53
C THR A 472 -9.84 -28.51 27.05
N GLU A 473 -10.72 -27.73 27.69
CA GLU A 473 -10.75 -27.47 29.15
C GLU A 473 -9.42 -26.92 29.76
N THR A 474 -8.47 -26.44 28.95
CA THR A 474 -7.13 -26.04 29.42
C THR A 474 -7.01 -24.58 29.86
N GLY A 475 -8.04 -23.75 29.73
CA GLY A 475 -8.16 -22.44 30.40
C GLY A 475 -7.11 -21.34 30.10
N GLU A 476 -6.13 -21.53 29.21
CA GLU A 476 -5.05 -20.54 28.97
C GLU A 476 -5.04 -19.91 27.57
N THR A 477 -4.55 -18.67 27.54
CA THR A 477 -4.90 -17.60 26.60
C THR A 477 -4.34 -17.78 25.17
N GLY A 478 -5.22 -17.88 24.17
CA GLY A 478 -4.84 -18.01 22.74
C GLY A 478 -3.93 -16.92 22.17
N LEU A 479 -3.67 -15.86 22.93
CA LEU A 479 -2.73 -14.78 22.61
C LEU A 479 -1.25 -15.24 22.55
N TYR A 480 -0.78 -16.03 23.52
CA TYR A 480 0.62 -16.49 23.57
C TYR A 480 0.93 -17.64 22.60
N ASP A 481 -0.12 -18.20 21.99
CA ASP A 481 -0.05 -19.28 20.99
C ASP A 481 -0.04 -18.77 19.53
N VAL A 482 -0.06 -17.45 19.32
CA VAL A 482 0.02 -16.85 17.99
C VAL A 482 1.42 -17.02 17.41
N ASN A 483 1.50 -17.58 16.20
CA ASN A 483 2.77 -17.77 15.52
C ASN A 483 3.12 -16.51 14.71
N ILE A 484 3.98 -15.67 15.29
CA ILE A 484 4.41 -14.40 14.69
C ILE A 484 5.12 -14.61 13.34
N GLY A 485 5.92 -15.68 13.19
CA GLY A 485 6.59 -16.00 11.94
C GLY A 485 5.60 -16.20 10.78
N LYS A 486 4.53 -16.97 11.01
CA LYS A 486 3.43 -17.18 10.04
C LYS A 486 2.64 -15.91 9.76
N VAL A 487 2.44 -15.05 10.77
CA VAL A 487 1.84 -13.72 10.54
C VAL A 487 2.71 -12.94 9.55
N MET A 488 4.03 -12.91 9.76
CA MET A 488 4.95 -12.15 8.91
C MET A 488 5.10 -12.74 7.51
N GLU A 489 5.10 -14.06 7.37
CA GLU A 489 5.04 -14.76 6.08
C GLU A 489 3.76 -14.38 5.31
N TYR A 490 2.60 -14.40 5.98
CA TYR A 490 1.34 -13.96 5.38
C TYR A 490 1.40 -12.51 4.91
N VAL A 491 1.93 -11.61 5.74
CA VAL A 491 2.07 -10.18 5.41
C VAL A 491 2.97 -10.01 4.20
N LYS A 492 4.12 -10.69 4.17
CA LYS A 492 5.08 -10.67 3.06
C LYS A 492 4.44 -11.11 1.75
N HIS A 493 3.69 -12.20 1.74
CA HIS A 493 2.96 -12.65 0.55
C HIS A 493 1.91 -11.62 0.09
N LYS A 494 1.19 -10.98 1.02
CA LYS A 494 0.21 -9.94 0.69
C LYS A 494 0.87 -8.71 0.08
N ILE A 495 2.01 -8.25 0.60
CA ILE A 495 2.70 -7.07 0.04
C ILE A 495 3.30 -7.38 -1.35
N VAL A 496 3.94 -8.54 -1.52
CA VAL A 496 4.54 -8.92 -2.82
C VAL A 496 3.49 -8.94 -3.91
N ASN A 497 2.33 -9.54 -3.63
CA ASN A 497 1.23 -9.62 -4.60
C ASN A 497 0.56 -8.27 -4.83
N LYS A 498 0.26 -7.50 -3.77
CA LYS A 498 -0.49 -6.24 -3.90
C LYS A 498 0.31 -5.15 -4.59
N TYR A 499 1.59 -5.00 -4.27
CA TYR A 499 2.45 -3.95 -4.82
C TYR A 499 3.26 -4.42 -6.03
N GLN A 500 3.01 -5.64 -6.50
CA GLN A 500 3.72 -6.26 -7.62
C GLN A 500 5.25 -6.13 -7.46
N ILE A 501 5.77 -6.39 -6.26
CA ILE A 501 7.21 -6.19 -5.95
C ILE A 501 8.10 -6.93 -6.95
N ASN A 502 7.68 -8.12 -7.39
CA ASN A 502 8.35 -8.89 -8.45
C ASN A 502 8.57 -8.13 -9.76
N ARG A 503 7.67 -7.20 -10.10
CA ARG A 503 7.72 -6.41 -11.33
C ARG A 503 8.64 -5.20 -11.21
N TYR A 504 8.72 -4.61 -10.02
CA TYR A 504 9.46 -3.36 -9.78
C TYR A 504 10.82 -3.56 -9.10
N SER A 505 11.14 -4.78 -8.65
CA SER A 505 12.33 -5.07 -7.84
C SER A 505 13.65 -4.61 -8.47
N SER A 506 13.80 -4.72 -9.79
CA SER A 506 14.98 -4.23 -10.54
C SER A 506 15.13 -2.70 -10.49
N HIS A 507 14.02 -1.96 -10.44
CA HIS A 507 14.02 -0.49 -10.37
C HIS A 507 14.22 0.02 -8.93
N LEU A 508 14.06 -0.86 -7.93
CA LEU A 508 14.15 -0.52 -6.52
C LEU A 508 15.53 -0.76 -5.90
N SER A 509 16.48 -1.38 -6.59
CA SER A 509 17.84 -1.61 -6.08
C SER A 509 18.52 -0.31 -5.62
N VAL A 510 18.48 0.75 -6.44
CA VAL A 510 19.10 2.05 -6.11
C VAL A 510 18.38 2.74 -4.93
N PRO A 511 17.04 2.90 -4.93
CA PRO A 511 16.32 3.40 -3.77
C PRO A 511 16.61 2.62 -2.47
N LEU A 512 16.68 1.29 -2.56
CA LEU A 512 16.98 0.41 -1.43
C LEU A 512 18.37 0.67 -0.85
N ALA A 513 19.39 0.76 -1.71
CA ALA A 513 20.74 1.08 -1.27
C ALA A 513 20.82 2.45 -0.59
N LYS A 514 20.19 3.48 -1.17
CA LYS A 514 20.15 4.81 -0.55
C LYS A 514 19.37 4.82 0.76
N ALA A 515 18.31 4.03 0.89
CA ALA A 515 17.56 3.89 2.14
C ALA A 515 18.40 3.28 3.27
N ILE A 516 19.13 2.19 2.98
CA ILE A 516 19.99 1.52 3.96
C ILE A 516 21.23 2.38 4.30
N LEU A 517 21.82 3.07 3.32
CA LEU A 517 22.98 3.94 3.53
C LEU A 517 22.64 5.32 4.12
N GLY A 518 21.36 5.67 4.26
CA GLY A 518 20.93 6.97 4.77
C GLY A 518 21.29 8.14 3.84
N PHE A 519 21.18 7.93 2.53
CA PHE A 519 21.51 8.94 1.53
C PHE A 519 20.32 9.87 1.26
N PRO A 520 20.48 11.19 1.42
CA PRO A 520 19.41 12.14 1.16
C PRO A 520 19.18 12.32 -0.34
N VAL A 521 17.91 12.44 -0.73
CA VAL A 521 17.46 12.60 -2.12
C VAL A 521 16.52 13.80 -2.26
N GLY A 522 16.54 14.45 -3.42
CA GLY A 522 15.50 15.38 -3.85
C GLY A 522 14.30 14.64 -4.45
N LYS A 523 13.10 15.21 -4.30
CA LYS A 523 11.86 14.62 -4.86
C LYS A 523 11.93 14.44 -6.37
N VAL A 524 12.41 15.47 -7.07
CA VAL A 524 12.51 15.52 -8.53
C VAL A 524 13.81 14.89 -9.07
N ASP A 525 14.66 14.36 -8.19
CA ASP A 525 15.91 13.72 -8.62
C ASP A 525 15.57 12.43 -9.36
N ALA A 526 16.23 12.22 -10.50
CA ALA A 526 16.20 10.96 -11.22
C ALA A 526 16.81 9.83 -10.37
N VAL A 527 16.14 8.67 -10.37
CA VAL A 527 16.60 7.45 -9.72
C VAL A 527 17.70 6.82 -10.58
N LYS A 528 18.94 7.22 -10.31
CA LYS A 528 20.13 6.72 -11.02
C LYS A 528 21.28 6.40 -10.08
N LYS A 529 22.21 5.59 -10.59
CA LYS A 529 23.52 5.34 -9.97
C LYS A 529 24.36 6.62 -10.02
N GLU A 530 25.21 6.86 -9.03
CA GLU A 530 25.86 8.17 -8.87
C GLU A 530 27.03 8.39 -9.84
N ASN A 531 27.76 7.34 -10.19
CA ASN A 531 29.00 7.43 -10.98
C ASN A 531 28.96 6.68 -12.32
N VAL A 532 27.76 6.38 -12.84
CA VAL A 532 27.60 5.73 -14.15
C VAL A 532 27.29 6.80 -15.20
N LYS A 533 28.11 6.89 -16.26
CA LYS A 533 27.83 7.78 -17.39
C LYS A 533 26.56 7.30 -18.10
N ASP A 534 25.58 8.19 -18.28
CA ASP A 534 24.39 7.89 -19.09
C ASP A 534 24.84 7.54 -20.52
N GLU A 535 24.76 6.27 -20.88
CA GLU A 535 25.04 5.80 -22.24
C GLU A 535 23.90 6.19 -23.18
N GLY A 536 23.73 7.49 -23.46
CA GLY A 536 23.13 8.09 -24.66
C GLY A 536 21.74 7.63 -25.13
N LYS A 537 21.08 6.68 -24.47
CA LYS A 537 19.70 6.28 -24.75
C LYS A 537 18.80 7.14 -23.89
N HIS A 538 17.79 7.73 -24.50
CA HIS A 538 16.68 8.42 -23.83
C HIS A 538 15.92 7.45 -22.89
N GLN A 539 16.54 7.02 -21.80
CA GLN A 539 15.85 6.41 -20.68
C GLN A 539 15.35 7.57 -19.82
N THR A 540 14.03 7.80 -19.88
CA THR A 540 13.34 8.58 -18.86
C THR A 540 13.53 7.88 -17.52
N HIS A 541 14.48 8.36 -16.72
CA HIS A 541 14.68 7.87 -15.36
C HIS A 541 13.49 8.30 -14.50
N GLN A 542 12.88 7.35 -13.79
CA GLN A 542 11.83 7.67 -12.82
C GLN A 542 12.37 8.59 -11.73
N THR A 543 11.55 9.48 -11.20
CA THR A 543 11.92 10.34 -10.07
C THR A 543 11.53 9.72 -8.72
N TYR A 544 12.10 10.21 -7.62
CA TYR A 544 11.71 9.74 -6.28
C TYR A 544 10.26 10.14 -5.93
N GLU A 545 9.77 11.27 -6.44
CA GLU A 545 8.37 11.67 -6.31
C GLU A 545 7.43 10.65 -6.94
N GLU A 546 7.75 10.17 -8.15
CA GLU A 546 6.99 9.11 -8.83
C GLU A 546 7.00 7.79 -8.02
N LEU A 547 8.13 7.42 -7.43
CA LEU A 547 8.18 6.21 -6.58
C LEU A 547 7.33 6.35 -5.30
N VAL A 548 7.26 7.54 -4.71
CA VAL A 548 6.37 7.83 -3.55
C VAL A 548 4.91 7.76 -3.97
N SER A 549 4.59 8.37 -5.11
CA SER A 549 3.23 8.47 -5.61
C SER A 549 2.69 7.09 -6.03
N MET A 550 3.55 6.21 -6.57
CA MET A 550 3.28 4.78 -6.80
C MET A 550 3.19 3.95 -5.51
N GLY A 551 3.69 4.47 -4.38
CA GLY A 551 3.69 3.78 -3.09
C GLY A 551 4.77 2.73 -2.90
N LEU A 552 5.84 2.82 -3.67
CA LEU A 552 6.97 1.90 -3.57
C LEU A 552 7.96 2.34 -2.49
N ILE A 553 8.03 3.64 -2.20
CA ILE A 553 8.88 4.21 -1.14
C ILE A 553 8.11 5.29 -0.36
N ASN A 554 8.64 5.70 0.79
CA ASN A 554 8.21 6.89 1.50
C ASN A 554 9.39 7.85 1.70
N LEU A 555 9.12 9.15 1.70
CA LEU A 555 10.12 10.18 1.94
C LEU A 555 9.85 10.88 3.27
N VAL A 556 10.90 11.03 4.07
CA VAL A 556 10.87 11.77 5.34
C VAL A 556 11.75 13.01 5.21
N PRO A 557 11.26 14.21 5.56
CA PRO A 557 12.07 15.42 5.50
C PRO A 557 13.38 15.30 6.31
N ALA A 558 14.48 15.77 5.73
CA ALA A 558 15.82 15.80 6.32
C ALA A 558 16.57 17.05 5.82
N GLY A 559 16.31 18.19 6.45
CA GLY A 559 16.76 19.50 5.96
C GLY A 559 16.05 19.86 4.66
N GLU A 560 16.81 20.32 3.66
CA GLU A 560 16.29 20.66 2.31
C GLU A 560 16.07 19.43 1.42
N LYS A 561 16.48 18.23 1.87
CA LYS A 561 16.33 16.96 1.16
C LYS A 561 15.45 15.99 1.95
N TYR A 562 15.34 14.77 1.46
CA TYR A 562 14.54 13.72 2.06
C TYR A 562 15.33 12.43 2.24
N LEU A 563 15.07 11.71 3.32
CA LEU A 563 15.53 10.32 3.49
C LEU A 563 14.46 9.35 2.99
N ILE A 564 14.91 8.27 2.36
CA ILE A 564 14.03 7.19 1.92
C ILE A 564 13.74 6.29 3.12
N ARG A 565 12.46 6.09 3.40
CA ARG A 565 11.98 5.18 4.45
C ARG A 565 11.28 3.98 3.83
N LEU A 566 11.84 2.80 4.08
CA LEU A 566 11.28 1.51 3.71
C LEU A 566 11.16 0.62 4.95
N PRO A 567 10.04 -0.10 5.15
CA PRO A 567 9.98 -1.16 6.16
C PRO A 567 11.02 -2.26 5.91
N TYR A 568 11.60 -2.84 6.96
CA TYR A 568 12.57 -3.93 6.82
C TYR A 568 11.97 -5.14 6.08
N LEU A 569 10.70 -5.47 6.34
CA LEU A 569 10.01 -6.55 5.64
C LEU A 569 9.92 -6.29 4.12
N TRP A 570 9.77 -5.04 3.71
CA TRP A 570 9.79 -4.65 2.30
C TRP A 570 11.19 -4.79 1.70
N VAL A 571 12.24 -4.45 2.44
CA VAL A 571 13.63 -4.66 2.01
C VAL A 571 13.90 -6.14 1.73
N CYS A 572 13.52 -7.03 2.65
CA CYS A 572 13.63 -8.48 2.45
C CYS A 572 12.85 -8.93 1.20
N ALA A 573 11.60 -8.49 1.06
CA ALA A 573 10.77 -8.84 -0.09
C ALA A 573 11.38 -8.35 -1.41
N ILE A 574 11.83 -7.10 -1.49
CA ILE A 574 12.47 -6.54 -2.69
C ILE A 574 13.73 -7.31 -3.03
N ALA A 575 14.59 -7.57 -2.05
CA ALA A 575 15.84 -8.30 -2.26
C ALA A 575 15.60 -9.73 -2.77
N GLU A 576 14.67 -10.46 -2.16
CA GLU A 576 14.32 -11.81 -2.58
C GLU A 576 13.72 -11.85 -3.99
N CYS A 577 12.86 -10.89 -4.32
CA CYS A 577 12.19 -10.76 -5.62
C CYS A 577 13.08 -10.12 -6.69
N SER A 578 14.25 -9.58 -6.34
CA SER A 578 15.13 -8.92 -7.29
C SER A 578 15.88 -9.91 -8.18
N SER A 579 15.97 -9.55 -9.46
CA SER A 579 16.82 -10.18 -10.46
C SER A 579 18.15 -9.45 -10.65
N ASP A 580 18.35 -8.32 -9.95
CA ASP A 580 19.60 -7.56 -10.00
C ASP A 580 20.76 -8.43 -9.49
N PRO A 581 21.79 -8.72 -10.30
CA PRO A 581 22.90 -9.59 -9.90
C PRO A 581 23.62 -9.08 -8.65
N ASP A 582 23.71 -7.76 -8.49
CA ASP A 582 24.37 -7.16 -7.33
C ASP A 582 23.56 -7.44 -6.06
N LEU A 583 22.24 -7.26 -6.09
CA LEU A 583 21.36 -7.54 -4.95
C LEU A 583 21.14 -9.05 -4.72
N SER A 584 21.20 -9.86 -5.79
CA SER A 584 21.02 -11.31 -5.74
C SER A 584 22.08 -12.00 -4.88
N ASN A 585 23.31 -11.46 -4.85
CA ASN A 585 24.40 -11.99 -4.02
C ASN A 585 24.15 -11.79 -2.51
N TRP A 586 23.24 -10.90 -2.13
CA TRP A 586 22.92 -10.55 -0.74
C TRP A 586 21.57 -11.07 -0.26
N LYS A 587 20.84 -11.84 -1.08
CA LYS A 587 19.58 -12.49 -0.68
C LYS A 587 19.74 -13.28 0.62
N SER A 588 20.87 -13.95 0.81
CA SER A 588 21.14 -14.72 2.04
C SER A 588 21.38 -13.85 3.28
N MET A 589 21.69 -12.55 3.13
CA MET A 589 21.91 -11.62 4.24
C MET A 589 20.69 -10.77 4.56
N LEU A 590 19.76 -10.64 3.59
CA LEU A 590 18.48 -9.93 3.73
C LEU A 590 17.32 -10.92 3.91
N GLN A 591 17.55 -12.07 4.53
CA GLN A 591 16.49 -13.03 4.87
C GLN A 591 15.77 -12.59 6.14
N TYR A 592 14.44 -12.57 6.09
CA TYR A 592 13.64 -12.16 7.24
C TYR A 592 13.79 -13.12 8.44
N ASP A 593 13.85 -14.43 8.16
CA ASP A 593 13.88 -15.49 9.17
C ASP A 593 15.26 -15.75 9.79
N ASP A 594 16.30 -14.99 9.40
CA ASP A 594 17.58 -15.05 10.10
C ASP A 594 17.37 -14.50 11.52
N PRO A 595 17.51 -15.32 12.59
CA PRO A 595 17.22 -14.88 13.95
C PRO A 595 18.20 -13.79 14.36
N ILE A 596 17.77 -12.53 14.23
CA ILE A 596 18.50 -11.37 14.74
C ILE A 596 18.46 -11.43 16.26
N ASN A 597 19.51 -12.04 16.82
CA ASN A 597 19.73 -12.18 18.24
C ASN A 597 20.98 -11.37 18.61
N TRP A 598 20.91 -10.64 19.73
CA TRP A 598 21.97 -9.70 20.11
C TRP A 598 23.33 -10.33 20.40
N GLN A 599 23.37 -11.61 20.75
CA GLN A 599 24.62 -12.34 20.92
C GLN A 599 25.30 -12.70 19.58
N ASN A 600 24.79 -12.22 18.46
CA ASN A 600 25.52 -12.18 17.20
C ASN A 600 25.60 -10.73 16.71
N PHE A 601 25.66 -9.73 17.62
CA PHE A 601 25.91 -8.34 17.23
C PHE A 601 27.19 -8.23 16.38
N GLU A 602 28.20 -9.07 16.66
CA GLU A 602 29.39 -9.27 15.83
C GLU A 602 29.03 -9.79 14.43
N ASP A 603 28.33 -10.92 14.34
CA ASP A 603 27.86 -11.49 13.06
C ASP A 603 26.96 -10.54 12.26
N PHE A 604 26.06 -9.83 12.93
CA PHE A 604 25.22 -8.79 12.34
C PHE A 604 26.08 -7.70 11.72
N ASN A 605 27.10 -7.22 12.44
CA ASN A 605 27.98 -6.17 11.95
C ASN A 605 28.95 -6.65 10.87
N ALA A 606 29.40 -7.90 10.91
CA ALA A 606 30.15 -8.52 9.83
C ALA A 606 29.31 -8.57 8.53
N LYS A 607 28.08 -9.07 8.63
CA LYS A 607 27.12 -9.07 7.52
C LYS A 607 26.80 -7.65 7.05
N PHE A 608 26.59 -6.70 7.96
CA PHE A 608 26.29 -5.30 7.62
C PHE A 608 27.47 -4.60 6.95
N LEU A 609 28.70 -4.81 7.41
CA LEU A 609 29.90 -4.26 6.76
C LEU A 609 30.05 -4.77 5.33
N ALA A 610 29.83 -6.07 5.11
CA ALA A 610 29.85 -6.67 3.79
C ALA A 610 28.72 -6.15 2.89
N LEU A 611 27.51 -6.04 3.42
CA LEU A 611 26.36 -5.42 2.73
C LEU A 611 26.69 -3.98 2.35
N ARG A 612 27.26 -3.19 3.26
CA ARG A 612 27.59 -1.79 3.03
C ARG A 612 28.57 -1.61 1.88
N LEU A 613 29.62 -2.43 1.79
CA LEU A 613 30.54 -2.47 0.64
C LEU A 613 29.79 -2.69 -0.68
N ALA A 614 28.88 -3.65 -0.70
CA ALA A 614 28.10 -3.97 -1.88
C ALA A 614 27.12 -2.88 -2.29
N LEU A 615 26.46 -2.23 -1.32
CA LEU A 615 25.52 -1.14 -1.60
C LEU A 615 26.22 0.07 -2.21
N PHE A 616 27.41 0.43 -1.74
CA PHE A 616 28.21 1.48 -2.39
C PHE A 616 28.62 1.09 -3.81
N ARG A 617 29.06 -0.17 -4.02
CA ARG A 617 29.40 -0.67 -5.37
C ARG A 617 28.18 -0.64 -6.31
N LEU A 618 27.00 -1.03 -5.81
CA LEU A 618 25.73 -0.96 -6.55
C LEU A 618 25.40 0.48 -7.00
N LEU A 619 25.66 1.48 -6.14
CA LEU A 619 25.49 2.89 -6.46
C LEU A 619 26.54 3.43 -7.45
N GLY A 620 27.49 2.60 -7.88
CA GLY A 620 28.50 2.92 -8.89
C GLY A 620 29.82 3.39 -8.32
N TYR A 621 30.03 3.34 -7.00
CA TYR A 621 31.31 3.72 -6.41
C TYR A 621 32.40 2.68 -6.71
N GLU A 622 33.55 3.15 -7.17
CA GLU A 622 34.77 2.33 -7.33
C GLU A 622 35.74 2.56 -6.18
N GLU A 623 35.76 3.78 -5.68
CA GLU A 623 36.56 4.21 -4.54
C GLU A 623 35.74 5.14 -3.66
N ILE A 624 36.05 5.19 -2.37
CA ILE A 624 35.34 6.01 -1.40
C ILE A 624 36.27 6.46 -0.27
N ILE A 625 36.01 7.64 0.31
CA ILE A 625 36.70 8.07 1.53
C ILE A 625 36.15 7.29 2.72
N LEU A 626 37.02 6.78 3.59
CA LEU A 626 36.63 5.89 4.68
C LEU A 626 35.64 6.54 5.66
N LYS A 627 35.71 7.86 5.87
CA LYS A 627 34.73 8.63 6.64
C LYS A 627 33.33 8.63 6.00
N GLU A 628 33.25 8.68 4.68
CA GLU A 628 31.98 8.58 3.94
C GLU A 628 31.48 7.12 3.94
N PHE A 629 32.39 6.16 3.77
CA PHE A 629 32.05 4.75 3.88
C PHE A 629 31.45 4.44 5.25
N LEU A 630 32.02 4.94 6.35
CA LEU A 630 31.49 4.74 7.72
C LEU A 630 30.62 5.90 8.20
N LYS A 631 29.99 6.66 7.29
CA LYS A 631 29.11 7.77 7.63
C LYS A 631 28.08 7.36 8.69
N GLY A 632 27.94 8.23 9.71
CA GLY A 632 27.12 8.00 10.91
C GLY A 632 27.96 7.59 12.14
N ALA A 633 29.25 7.31 11.98
CA ALA A 633 30.18 7.17 13.09
C ALA A 633 30.86 8.52 13.43
N ASP A 634 31.12 8.74 14.73
CA ASP A 634 31.91 9.86 15.21
C ASP A 634 33.40 9.52 15.12
N PHE A 635 34.17 10.32 14.39
CA PHE A 635 35.61 10.08 14.18
C PHE A 635 36.49 10.86 15.14
N SER A 636 37.64 10.30 15.48
CA SER A 636 38.73 11.05 16.13
C SER A 636 39.16 12.24 15.28
N HIS A 637 39.54 13.35 15.92
CA HIS A 637 39.86 14.61 15.23
C HIS A 637 41.10 14.47 14.34
N SER A 638 42.02 13.58 14.72
CA SER A 638 43.24 13.31 13.97
C SER A 638 43.07 12.27 12.86
N PHE A 639 41.87 11.73 12.61
CA PHE A 639 41.68 10.69 11.59
C PHE A 639 41.82 11.26 10.17
N PRO A 640 42.73 10.74 9.34
CA PRO A 640 42.93 11.23 7.97
C PRO A 640 41.80 10.79 7.02
N ASP A 641 41.70 11.47 5.87
CA ASP A 641 40.79 11.08 4.79
C ASP A 641 41.43 9.98 3.95
N VAL A 642 41.33 8.74 4.43
CA VAL A 642 41.84 7.55 3.72
C VAL A 642 40.89 7.15 2.61
N LYS A 643 41.37 7.10 1.36
CA LYS A 643 40.59 6.59 0.22
C LYS A 643 40.79 5.09 0.07
N VAL A 644 39.70 4.33 -0.07
CA VAL A 644 39.71 2.87 -0.24
C VAL A 644 39.02 2.46 -1.53
N VAL A 645 39.52 1.40 -2.16
CA VAL A 645 38.92 0.78 -3.36
C VAL A 645 37.84 -0.20 -2.93
N LEU A 646 36.67 -0.10 -3.56
CA LEU A 646 35.55 -1.00 -3.33
C LEU A 646 35.67 -2.25 -4.23
N PRO A 647 35.62 -3.45 -3.66
CA PRO A 647 35.64 -4.68 -4.44
C PRO A 647 34.37 -4.83 -5.29
N GLU A 648 34.47 -5.58 -6.40
CA GLU A 648 33.28 -6.04 -7.11
C GLU A 648 32.39 -6.89 -6.21
N THR A 649 31.07 -6.77 -6.35
CA THR A 649 30.07 -7.41 -5.49
C THR A 649 30.28 -8.92 -5.33
N ARG A 650 30.62 -9.61 -6.43
CA ARG A 650 30.88 -11.07 -6.44
C ARG A 650 32.10 -11.50 -5.63
N ASN A 651 33.02 -10.58 -5.34
CA ASN A 651 34.26 -10.83 -4.61
C ASN A 651 34.14 -10.56 -3.12
N ILE A 652 33.07 -9.91 -2.67
CA ILE A 652 32.85 -9.65 -1.25
C ILE A 652 32.39 -10.97 -0.60
N LYS A 653 33.24 -11.51 0.27
CA LYS A 653 33.01 -12.78 0.96
C LYS A 653 33.06 -12.59 2.47
N LEU A 654 32.24 -13.38 3.17
CA LEU A 654 32.27 -13.51 4.62
C LEU A 654 33.08 -14.73 5.03
N TYR A 655 34.02 -14.53 5.95
CA TYR A 655 34.82 -15.58 6.53
C TYR A 655 34.63 -15.65 8.03
N LYS A 656 34.54 -16.86 8.57
CA LYS A 656 34.57 -17.11 10.01
C LYS A 656 35.90 -17.76 10.34
N LEU A 657 36.68 -17.13 11.19
CA LEU A 657 37.97 -17.67 11.60
C LEU A 657 37.79 -18.77 12.65
N LEU A 658 38.59 -19.83 12.55
CA LEU A 658 38.67 -20.86 13.60
C LEU A 658 39.79 -20.55 14.61
N HIS A 659 40.76 -19.72 14.21
CA HIS A 659 41.84 -19.23 15.05
C HIS A 659 41.93 -17.70 15.00
N ARG A 660 42.39 -17.08 16.10
CA ARG A 660 42.45 -15.62 16.21
C ARG A 660 43.38 -14.99 15.18
N TYR A 661 42.93 -13.86 14.64
CA TYR A 661 43.77 -12.94 13.89
C TYR A 661 43.97 -11.62 14.68
N PRO A 662 45.19 -11.06 14.72
CA PRO A 662 46.46 -11.66 14.32
C PRO A 662 46.82 -12.88 15.18
N VAL A 663 47.59 -13.77 14.55
CA VAL A 663 48.05 -15.04 15.13
C VAL A 663 48.93 -14.77 16.35
N ALA A 664 48.59 -15.36 17.50
CA ALA A 664 49.42 -15.21 18.69
C ALA A 664 50.82 -15.83 18.49
N LYS A 665 51.84 -15.32 19.18
CA LYS A 665 53.25 -15.79 19.04
C LYS A 665 53.41 -17.31 19.17
N THR A 666 52.56 -17.98 19.95
CA THR A 666 52.55 -19.44 20.14
C THR A 666 52.13 -20.24 18.90
N TYR A 667 51.46 -19.61 17.94
CA TYR A 667 50.88 -20.26 16.75
C TYR A 667 51.52 -19.81 15.43
N LYS A 668 52.56 -18.95 15.46
CA LYS A 668 53.22 -18.42 14.25
C LYS A 668 53.83 -19.49 13.34
N ASN A 669 54.10 -20.69 13.87
CA ASN A 669 54.70 -21.81 13.12
C ASN A 669 53.70 -22.93 12.80
N GLN A 670 52.39 -22.75 13.06
CA GLN A 670 51.40 -23.74 12.66
C GLN A 670 51.03 -23.57 11.18
N GLU A 671 51.20 -24.63 10.40
CA GLU A 671 50.62 -24.72 9.06
C GLU A 671 49.10 -24.82 9.16
N ALA A 672 48.39 -24.07 8.30
CA ALA A 672 46.93 -24.14 8.20
C ALA A 672 46.53 -25.58 7.84
N LYS A 673 45.68 -26.21 8.65
CA LYS A 673 45.32 -27.62 8.46
C LYS A 673 44.26 -27.81 7.37
N TYR A 674 43.55 -26.75 7.02
CA TYR A 674 42.40 -26.78 6.11
C TYR A 674 42.38 -25.55 5.20
N GLU A 675 43.08 -25.58 4.06
CA GLU A 675 43.04 -24.49 3.06
C GLU A 675 41.72 -24.40 2.29
N ASN A 676 40.85 -25.42 2.36
CA ASN A 676 39.61 -25.48 1.57
C ASN A 676 38.47 -26.17 2.32
N LEU A 677 37.57 -25.43 2.95
CA LEU A 677 36.29 -25.95 3.43
C LEU A 677 35.15 -25.45 2.52
N LYS A 678 34.53 -26.42 1.82
CA LYS A 678 33.48 -26.24 0.79
C LYS A 678 32.08 -25.94 1.35
N GLU A 679 31.89 -25.86 2.66
CA GLU A 679 30.55 -25.75 3.25
C GLU A 679 30.22 -24.31 3.65
N LYS A 680 29.39 -23.65 2.84
CA LYS A 680 28.79 -22.36 3.19
C LYS A 680 27.69 -22.59 4.23
N ARG A 681 27.98 -22.39 5.52
CA ARG A 681 26.97 -22.42 6.60
C ARG A 681 26.63 -20.98 7.01
N ASN A 682 25.35 -20.63 7.02
CA ASN A 682 24.86 -19.29 7.39
C ASN A 682 25.54 -18.11 6.67
N GLY A 683 25.99 -18.32 5.42
CA GLY A 683 26.62 -17.29 4.61
C GLY A 683 28.14 -17.19 4.71
N TYR A 684 28.78 -17.91 5.64
CA TYR A 684 30.24 -17.85 5.88
C TYR A 684 31.00 -18.97 5.19
N PHE A 685 32.24 -18.68 4.83
CA PHE A 685 33.29 -19.67 4.62
C PHE A 685 34.11 -19.81 5.90
N ASP A 686 34.26 -21.03 6.41
CA ASP A 686 35.18 -21.27 7.51
C ASP A 686 36.63 -21.17 7.01
N LEU A 687 37.46 -20.39 7.71
CA LEU A 687 38.88 -20.26 7.45
C LEU A 687 39.65 -20.64 8.71
N ASP A 688 40.52 -21.65 8.58
CA ASP A 688 41.25 -22.20 9.72
C ASP A 688 42.17 -21.15 10.35
N LEU A 689 43.03 -20.54 9.53
CA LEU A 689 44.03 -19.58 9.97
C LEU A 689 44.21 -18.50 8.90
N LEU A 690 44.31 -17.23 9.30
CA LEU A 690 44.73 -16.12 8.45
C LEU A 690 46.12 -15.65 8.88
N GLN A 691 47.09 -15.68 7.98
CA GLN A 691 48.44 -15.16 8.23
C GLN A 691 48.63 -13.79 7.58
N ASN A 692 49.56 -12.98 8.12
CA ASN A 692 49.87 -11.65 7.59
C ASN A 692 50.31 -11.70 6.11
N ASP A 693 51.06 -12.72 5.72
CA ASP A 693 51.56 -12.86 4.35
C ASP A 693 50.41 -13.13 3.34
N ASP A 694 49.27 -13.59 3.83
CA ASP A 694 48.10 -13.95 3.03
C ASP A 694 47.03 -12.85 2.93
N ILE A 695 47.10 -11.78 3.73
CA ILE A 695 46.03 -10.77 3.80
C ILE A 695 45.71 -10.16 2.44
N LYS A 696 46.70 -10.03 1.56
CA LYS A 696 46.55 -9.53 0.19
C LYS A 696 45.59 -10.39 -0.64
N LYS A 697 45.59 -11.72 -0.43
CA LYS A 697 44.69 -12.67 -1.12
C LYS A 697 43.23 -12.47 -0.75
N TYR A 698 42.96 -11.91 0.43
CA TYR A 698 41.62 -11.72 0.97
C TYR A 698 41.16 -10.27 0.98
N THR A 699 41.77 -9.42 0.15
CA THR A 699 41.32 -8.02 0.04
C THR A 699 39.92 -7.97 -0.56
N GLY A 700 39.03 -7.18 0.05
CA GLY A 700 37.60 -7.11 -0.26
C GLY A 700 36.73 -8.05 0.58
N CYS A 701 37.32 -8.86 1.46
CA CYS A 701 36.60 -9.77 2.34
C CYS A 701 36.36 -9.18 3.74
N VAL A 702 35.33 -9.70 4.41
CA VAL A 702 34.97 -9.37 5.80
C VAL A 702 35.03 -10.63 6.65
N PHE A 703 35.53 -10.48 7.88
CA PHE A 703 35.86 -11.57 8.78
C PHE A 703 35.16 -11.42 10.12
N LEU A 704 34.60 -12.52 10.61
CA LEU A 704 34.24 -12.71 12.02
C LEU A 704 35.41 -13.43 12.71
N ASN A 705 36.00 -12.79 13.71
CA ASN A 705 37.13 -13.31 14.47
C ASN A 705 36.66 -14.29 15.54
N VAL A 706 37.61 -15.00 16.19
CA VAL A 706 37.27 -15.85 17.34
C VAL A 706 37.30 -15.06 18.65
N SER A 707 36.57 -15.57 19.64
CA SER A 707 36.57 -15.01 20.99
C SER A 707 37.99 -14.86 21.55
N GLY A 708 38.24 -13.73 22.24
CA GLY A 708 39.55 -13.40 22.82
C GLY A 708 40.54 -12.74 21.86
N ALA A 709 40.19 -12.58 20.58
CA ALA A 709 40.98 -11.82 19.64
C ALA A 709 41.06 -10.31 19.99
N PRO A 710 42.00 -9.54 19.41
CA PRO A 710 42.14 -8.12 19.67
C PRO A 710 40.97 -7.26 19.21
N TRP A 711 40.26 -7.71 18.17
CA TRP A 711 39.02 -7.14 17.65
C TRP A 711 38.09 -8.25 17.17
N ASP A 712 36.79 -7.98 17.18
CA ASP A 712 35.75 -8.99 16.96
C ASP A 712 35.44 -9.21 15.46
N VAL A 713 35.36 -8.12 14.68
CA VAL A 713 35.07 -8.16 13.23
C VAL A 713 36.09 -7.31 12.49
N PHE A 714 36.47 -7.67 11.27
CA PHE A 714 37.31 -6.79 10.45
C PHE A 714 37.10 -6.94 8.94
N GLY A 715 37.38 -5.87 8.20
CA GLY A 715 37.43 -5.86 6.74
C GLY A 715 38.79 -5.41 6.22
N LEU A 716 39.25 -6.02 5.12
CA LEU A 716 40.51 -5.67 4.46
C LEU A 716 40.21 -5.02 3.12
N LEU A 717 40.66 -3.78 2.90
CA LEU A 717 40.38 -3.00 1.68
C LEU A 717 41.68 -2.51 1.06
N LYS A 718 41.74 -2.36 -0.27
CA LYS A 718 42.90 -1.71 -0.92
C LYS A 718 42.83 -0.20 -0.71
N CYS A 719 43.96 0.45 -0.53
CA CYS A 719 44.04 1.91 -0.55
C CYS A 719 44.00 2.43 -1.99
N GLY A 720 43.28 3.52 -2.25
CA GLY A 720 43.19 4.11 -3.61
C GLY A 720 44.52 4.71 -4.10
N SER A 721 45.42 5.07 -3.19
CA SER A 721 46.74 5.65 -3.51
C SER A 721 47.78 4.61 -3.95
N SER A 722 47.58 3.32 -3.65
CA SER A 722 48.50 2.23 -3.98
C SER A 722 47.79 0.88 -3.92
N GLU A 723 47.80 0.13 -5.03
CA GLU A 723 47.19 -1.21 -5.10
C GLU A 723 47.82 -2.23 -4.14
N SER A 724 49.03 -1.93 -3.66
CA SER A 724 49.82 -2.77 -2.76
C SER A 724 49.52 -2.51 -1.27
N GLU A 725 48.89 -1.37 -0.94
CA GLU A 725 48.63 -0.96 0.44
C GLU A 725 47.21 -1.36 0.88
N ILE A 726 47.12 -1.95 2.07
CA ILE A 726 45.86 -2.42 2.64
C ILE A 726 45.46 -1.52 3.80
N CYS A 727 44.17 -1.18 3.80
CA CYS A 727 43.48 -0.53 4.90
C CYS A 727 42.65 -1.55 5.67
N CYS A 728 42.83 -1.62 6.99
CA CYS A 728 42.05 -2.48 7.88
C CYS A 728 40.94 -1.69 8.58
N VAL A 729 39.69 -2.12 8.43
CA VAL A 729 38.57 -1.64 9.25
C VAL A 729 38.35 -2.66 10.36
N ALA A 730 38.91 -2.41 11.54
CA ALA A 730 38.77 -3.27 12.70
C ALA A 730 37.59 -2.80 13.56
N GLN A 731 36.67 -3.69 13.87
CA GLN A 731 35.49 -3.39 14.67
C GLN A 731 35.61 -4.05 16.05
N GLN A 732 35.32 -3.28 17.09
CA GLN A 732 35.22 -3.80 18.45
C GLN A 732 33.81 -3.53 18.98
N LEU A 733 33.12 -4.59 19.38
CA LEU A 733 31.71 -4.57 19.71
C LEU A 733 31.52 -4.77 21.21
N LYS A 734 30.90 -3.81 21.88
CA LYS A 734 30.67 -3.85 23.33
C LYS A 734 29.22 -3.53 23.65
N LEU A 735 28.55 -4.41 24.39
CA LEU A 735 27.17 -4.23 24.82
C LEU A 735 27.09 -4.15 26.35
N THR A 736 26.24 -3.25 26.83
CA THR A 736 25.84 -3.17 28.23
C THR A 736 24.91 -4.35 28.49
N THR A 737 25.42 -5.38 29.16
CA THR A 737 24.66 -6.59 29.54
C THR A 737 24.19 -6.47 30.99
N THR A 738 23.33 -7.40 31.46
CA THR A 738 22.94 -7.47 32.87
C THR A 738 24.09 -7.87 33.80
N THR A 739 25.23 -8.29 33.25
CA THR A 739 26.51 -8.35 33.97
C THR A 739 27.07 -6.93 34.08
N ASN A 740 27.65 -6.59 35.23
CA ASN A 740 28.15 -5.25 35.63
C ASN A 740 29.21 -4.56 34.72
N VAL A 741 29.26 -4.85 33.43
CA VAL A 741 30.16 -4.22 32.46
C VAL A 741 29.62 -2.83 32.12
N VAL A 742 30.15 -1.84 32.81
CA VAL A 742 29.95 -0.43 32.47
C VAL A 742 30.84 -0.11 31.27
N ILE A 743 30.23 0.30 30.16
CA ILE A 743 30.96 0.78 28.99
C ILE A 743 31.28 2.26 29.22
N ASP A 744 32.53 2.51 29.59
CA ASP A 744 33.04 3.84 29.90
C ASP A 744 34.31 4.16 29.08
N GLN A 745 34.82 5.38 29.24
CA GLN A 745 36.07 5.81 28.61
C GLN A 745 37.26 4.91 28.95
N LYS A 746 37.28 4.29 30.14
CA LYS A 746 38.38 3.43 30.59
C LYS A 746 38.37 2.11 29.81
N LEU A 747 37.21 1.48 29.63
CA LEU A 747 37.03 0.30 28.82
C LEU A 747 37.46 0.56 27.38
N PHE A 748 36.97 1.65 26.78
CA PHE A 748 37.36 2.04 25.42
C PHE A 748 38.87 2.23 25.29
N LYS A 749 39.51 2.99 26.20
CA LYS A 749 40.97 3.19 26.20
C LYS A 749 41.74 1.87 26.32
N ASN A 750 41.24 0.89 27.07
CA ASN A 750 41.87 -0.42 27.19
C ASN A 750 41.77 -1.21 25.88
N GLU A 751 40.60 -1.23 25.25
CA GLU A 751 40.40 -1.90 23.96
C GLU A 751 41.20 -1.22 22.85
N HIS A 752 41.21 0.11 22.81
CA HIS A 752 42.02 0.89 21.85
C HIS A 752 43.51 0.59 21.97
N LYS A 753 44.06 0.55 23.19
CA LYS A 753 45.46 0.14 23.43
C LYS A 753 45.74 -1.29 22.97
N LYS A 754 44.80 -2.22 23.18
CA LYS A 754 44.91 -3.61 22.72
C LYS A 754 45.00 -3.67 21.20
N VAL A 755 44.15 -2.91 20.50
CA VAL A 755 44.12 -2.87 19.04
C VAL A 755 45.40 -2.24 18.49
N ILE A 756 45.84 -1.07 18.99
CA ILE A 756 47.10 -0.42 18.56
C ILE A 756 48.26 -1.39 18.63
N LYS A 757 48.46 -2.03 19.79
CA LYS A 757 49.57 -2.96 20.00
C LYS A 757 49.57 -4.13 19.01
N ASN A 758 48.39 -4.62 18.62
CA ASN A 758 48.29 -5.72 17.67
C ASN A 758 48.38 -5.24 16.22
N MET A 759 47.95 -4.01 15.90
CA MET A 759 48.10 -3.43 14.56
C MET A 759 49.55 -3.11 14.19
N GLU A 760 50.42 -2.86 15.17
CA GLU A 760 51.88 -2.78 14.94
C GLU A 760 52.48 -4.09 14.40
N GLU A 761 51.84 -5.24 14.67
CA GLU A 761 52.27 -6.55 14.19
C GLU A 761 51.57 -6.98 12.89
N VAL A 762 50.67 -6.17 12.33
CA VAL A 762 49.91 -6.47 11.10
C VAL A 762 50.48 -5.68 9.92
N ASP A 763 50.58 -6.28 8.73
CA ASP A 763 51.06 -5.62 7.50
C ASP A 763 49.98 -4.70 6.87
N THR A 764 49.43 -3.77 7.67
CA THR A 764 48.46 -2.77 7.21
C THR A 764 48.90 -1.39 7.63
N LYS A 765 49.25 -0.54 6.65
CA LYS A 765 49.72 0.84 6.91
C LYS A 765 48.60 1.77 7.37
N ASN A 766 47.38 1.54 6.88
CA ASN A 766 46.20 2.32 7.24
C ASN A 766 45.22 1.43 8.01
N TRP A 767 44.63 1.95 9.08
CA TRP A 767 43.59 1.24 9.80
C TRP A 767 42.71 2.18 10.61
N VAL A 768 41.50 1.71 10.94
CA VAL A 768 40.59 2.37 11.88
C VAL A 768 40.01 1.35 12.83
N LEU A 769 39.93 1.71 14.11
CA LEU A 769 39.14 1.04 15.12
C LEU A 769 37.74 1.66 15.15
N LEU A 770 36.76 0.93 14.64
CA LEU A 770 35.34 1.27 14.79
C LEU A 770 34.80 0.61 16.06
N PHE A 771 34.54 1.40 17.10
CA PHE A 771 33.96 0.93 18.35
C PHE A 771 32.44 1.03 18.28
N LEU A 772 31.73 -0.09 18.37
CA LEU A 772 30.27 -0.14 18.30
C LEU A 772 29.67 -0.55 19.63
N THR A 773 28.68 0.21 20.10
CA THR A 773 28.06 -0.04 21.41
C THR A 773 26.62 0.44 21.51
N ASN A 774 25.87 -0.18 22.44
CA ASN A 774 24.55 0.28 22.87
C ASN A 774 24.61 1.27 24.05
N ALA A 775 25.81 1.65 24.49
CA ALA A 775 25.96 2.64 25.54
C ALA A 775 25.60 4.05 25.03
N ASP A 776 25.04 4.86 25.91
CA ASP A 776 24.86 6.28 25.68
C ASP A 776 26.22 6.99 25.68
N GLN A 777 26.37 7.95 24.78
CA GLN A 777 27.57 8.77 24.64
C GLN A 777 27.59 9.93 25.62
N LYS A 778 26.42 10.43 26.06
CA LYS A 778 26.32 11.59 26.95
C LYS A 778 27.12 11.35 28.24
N ASP A 779 28.20 12.13 28.35
CA ASP A 779 29.10 12.32 29.49
C ASP A 779 30.18 11.26 29.80
N ASN A 780 30.22 10.08 29.15
CA ASN A 780 31.13 8.99 29.58
C ASN A 780 32.00 8.32 28.49
N LEU A 781 31.79 8.61 27.20
CA LEU A 781 32.49 7.93 26.12
C LEU A 781 32.80 8.89 24.95
N SER A 782 34.08 9.02 24.60
CA SER A 782 34.56 9.85 23.48
C SER A 782 35.79 9.24 22.81
N VAL A 783 35.85 9.40 21.49
CA VAL A 783 36.98 8.95 20.66
C VAL A 783 37.77 10.11 20.07
N SER A 784 37.41 11.36 20.37
CA SER A 784 37.96 12.58 19.77
C SER A 784 39.50 12.63 19.76
N ASP A 785 40.12 12.27 20.89
CA ASP A 785 41.57 12.35 21.10
C ASP A 785 42.30 11.01 20.91
N SER A 786 41.58 9.95 20.55
CA SER A 786 42.16 8.62 20.31
C SER A 786 42.42 8.43 18.83
N PRO A 787 43.68 8.42 18.35
CA PRO A 787 43.97 8.32 16.92
C PRO A 787 43.41 7.03 16.32
N ASN A 788 43.12 7.06 15.02
CA ASN A 788 42.60 5.92 14.26
C ASN A 788 41.34 5.31 14.87
N SER A 789 40.45 6.14 15.45
CA SER A 789 39.23 5.67 16.11
C SER A 789 37.98 6.29 15.52
N ALA A 790 36.91 5.50 15.53
CA ALA A 790 35.54 5.92 15.24
C ALA A 790 34.58 5.26 16.24
N LEU A 791 33.44 5.89 16.52
CA LEU A 791 32.46 5.45 17.50
C LEU A 791 31.05 5.42 16.89
N VAL A 792 30.33 4.33 17.13
CA VAL A 792 28.87 4.24 16.94
C VAL A 792 28.24 3.87 18.28
N SER A 793 27.74 4.89 18.97
CA SER A 793 26.94 4.76 20.19
C SER A 793 25.46 4.47 19.85
N ILE A 794 24.63 4.26 20.88
CA ILE A 794 23.18 4.05 20.68
C ILE A 794 22.50 5.23 19.96
N GLU A 795 22.93 6.46 20.25
CA GLU A 795 22.42 7.68 19.61
C GLU A 795 22.79 7.75 18.11
N LYS A 796 23.90 7.12 17.73
CA LYS A 796 24.43 7.09 16.36
C LYS A 796 23.96 5.90 15.52
N MET A 797 23.28 4.91 16.11
CA MET A 797 22.82 3.73 15.37
C MET A 797 21.93 4.09 14.17
N GLN A 798 21.01 5.05 14.31
CA GLN A 798 20.12 5.42 13.20
C GLN A 798 20.89 6.07 12.04
N GLU A 799 21.87 6.91 12.34
CA GLU A 799 22.73 7.55 11.33
C GLU A 799 23.62 6.52 10.61
N PHE A 800 24.16 5.56 11.36
CA PHE A 800 25.09 4.56 10.83
C PHE A 800 24.39 3.43 10.06
N TYR A 801 23.33 2.84 10.61
CA TYR A 801 22.62 1.72 9.99
C TYR A 801 21.49 2.15 9.03
N GLY A 802 21.20 3.46 8.98
CA GLY A 802 20.08 4.00 8.22
C GLY A 802 18.72 3.69 8.87
N TYR A 803 17.72 4.49 8.52
CA TYR A 803 16.39 4.41 9.15
C TYR A 803 15.77 2.99 9.04
N THR A 804 15.98 2.32 7.92
CA THR A 804 15.38 1.01 7.62
C THR A 804 16.02 -0.16 8.38
N TYR A 805 17.33 -0.08 8.69
CA TYR A 805 18.09 -1.19 9.27
C TYR A 805 18.39 -0.98 10.76
N ALA A 806 18.30 0.27 11.26
CA ALA A 806 18.66 0.63 12.62
C ALA A 806 17.83 -0.09 13.70
N SER A 807 16.55 -0.36 13.47
CA SER A 807 15.74 -1.11 14.45
C SER A 807 16.31 -2.51 14.68
N ARG A 808 16.71 -3.21 13.61
CA ARG A 808 17.37 -4.52 13.73
C ARG A 808 18.68 -4.43 14.48
N ALA A 809 19.48 -3.38 14.26
CA ALA A 809 20.71 -3.15 15.03
C ALA A 809 20.43 -2.87 16.52
N GLN A 810 19.42 -2.06 16.83
CA GLN A 810 18.98 -1.77 18.19
C GLN A 810 18.53 -3.05 18.90
N PHE A 811 17.67 -3.86 18.28
CA PHE A 811 17.25 -5.16 18.81
C PHE A 811 18.41 -6.16 18.92
N ALA A 812 19.34 -6.16 17.96
CA ALA A 812 20.59 -6.92 18.03
C ALA A 812 21.58 -6.37 19.08
N SER A 813 21.28 -5.26 19.71
CA SER A 813 22.09 -4.71 20.80
C SER A 813 21.34 -4.72 22.15
N ALA A 814 20.03 -4.97 22.11
CA ALA A 814 19.15 -4.98 23.27
C ALA A 814 19.27 -6.31 24.02
N ASN A 815 19.66 -6.25 25.29
CA ASN A 815 19.74 -7.41 26.19
C ASN A 815 18.39 -7.70 26.87
N ASP A 816 17.30 -7.70 26.10
CA ASP A 816 15.96 -7.89 26.65
C ASP A 816 15.80 -9.30 27.23
N LYS A 817 15.16 -9.38 28.40
CA LYS A 817 14.81 -10.64 29.05
C LYS A 817 13.69 -11.36 28.30
N ILE A 818 13.78 -12.68 28.23
CA ILE A 818 12.79 -13.55 27.62
C ILE A 818 12.14 -14.38 28.73
N TYR A 819 10.86 -14.13 28.96
CA TYR A 819 10.09 -14.87 29.95
C TYR A 819 9.72 -16.25 29.41
N PHE A 820 10.40 -17.29 29.88
CA PHE A 820 10.39 -18.60 29.24
C PHE A 820 9.04 -19.29 29.27
N ASN A 821 8.11 -18.98 30.18
CA ASN A 821 6.78 -19.61 30.16
C ASN A 821 5.76 -18.81 29.34
N SER A 822 5.86 -17.48 29.35
CA SER A 822 4.89 -16.59 28.69
C SER A 822 5.28 -16.18 27.27
N ALA A 823 6.55 -16.22 26.88
CA ALA A 823 6.96 -15.85 25.53
C ALA A 823 6.39 -16.82 24.48
N PRO A 824 5.82 -16.38 23.33
CA PRO A 824 5.52 -17.25 22.21
C PRO A 824 6.72 -18.12 21.88
N VAL A 825 6.48 -19.40 21.59
CA VAL A 825 7.56 -20.37 21.40
C VAL A 825 8.51 -19.96 20.27
N GLU A 826 8.03 -19.24 19.27
CA GLU A 826 8.84 -18.67 18.18
C GLU A 826 9.87 -17.65 18.70
N SER A 827 9.55 -16.93 19.78
CA SER A 827 10.49 -16.01 20.43
C SER A 827 11.66 -16.75 21.07
N LEU A 828 11.52 -18.04 21.38
CA LEU A 828 12.60 -18.86 21.94
C LEU A 828 13.70 -19.18 20.93
N LYS A 829 13.46 -18.93 19.63
CA LYS A 829 14.53 -18.91 18.62
C LYS A 829 15.62 -17.89 18.97
N LEU A 830 15.24 -16.79 19.65
CA LEU A 830 16.19 -15.77 20.14
C LEU A 830 17.13 -16.28 21.23
N ILE A 831 16.87 -17.44 21.84
CA ILE A 831 17.79 -18.08 22.79
C ILE A 831 18.35 -19.41 22.28
N GLY A 832 18.11 -19.74 21.00
CA GLY A 832 18.73 -20.85 20.29
C GLY A 832 17.87 -22.12 20.13
N PHE A 833 16.59 -22.09 20.50
CA PHE A 833 15.70 -23.23 20.29
C PHE A 833 15.26 -23.36 18.82
N SER A 834 15.14 -24.60 18.35
CA SER A 834 14.65 -24.91 17.00
C SER A 834 13.13 -25.03 16.94
N ASP A 835 12.56 -25.04 15.73
CA ASP A 835 11.12 -25.28 15.56
C ASP A 835 10.64 -26.61 16.14
N LYS A 836 11.50 -27.63 16.15
CA LYS A 836 11.20 -28.93 16.80
C LYS A 836 11.13 -28.78 18.32
N ASP A 837 12.09 -28.05 18.90
CA ASP A 837 12.12 -27.80 20.34
C ASP A 837 10.89 -27.03 20.80
N ASN A 838 10.46 -26.05 20.00
CA ASN A 838 9.28 -25.22 20.28
C ASN A 838 7.99 -26.04 20.46
N VAL A 839 7.80 -27.12 19.68
CA VAL A 839 6.65 -28.03 19.83
C VAL A 839 6.69 -28.70 21.19
N TYR A 840 7.86 -29.21 21.59
CA TYR A 840 8.02 -29.92 22.85
C TYR A 840 7.92 -28.98 24.06
N ILE A 841 8.50 -27.78 23.97
CA ILE A 841 8.35 -26.73 24.99
C ILE A 841 6.88 -26.38 25.20
N ARG A 842 6.10 -26.28 24.12
CA ARG A 842 4.65 -26.01 24.22
C ARG A 842 3.91 -27.11 24.96
N ILE A 843 4.22 -28.37 24.70
CA ILE A 843 3.63 -29.52 25.41
C ILE A 843 4.00 -29.47 26.89
N GLU A 844 5.27 -29.21 27.20
CA GLU A 844 5.75 -29.16 28.57
C GLU A 844 5.16 -27.98 29.35
N ARG A 845 5.08 -26.78 28.78
CA ARG A 845 4.44 -25.63 29.44
C ARG A 845 3.02 -25.93 29.91
N LYS A 846 2.24 -26.68 29.13
CA LYS A 846 0.87 -27.10 29.48
C LYS A 846 0.81 -28.08 30.65
N LYS A 847 1.86 -28.88 30.90
CA LYS A 847 1.91 -29.77 32.07
C LYS A 847 2.11 -28.97 33.35
N ARG A 848 3.08 -28.04 33.32
CA ARG A 848 3.32 -27.00 34.33
C ARG A 848 4.37 -26.00 33.82
N PRO A 849 4.38 -24.75 34.35
CA PRO A 849 5.45 -23.80 34.10
C PRO A 849 6.84 -24.36 34.45
N PHE A 850 7.85 -23.93 33.70
CA PHE A 850 9.25 -24.15 34.01
C PHE A 850 9.68 -23.23 35.15
N THR A 851 10.49 -23.75 36.07
CA THR A 851 10.89 -23.00 37.28
C THR A 851 12.38 -22.67 37.33
N SER A 852 13.20 -23.34 36.52
CA SER A 852 14.65 -23.12 36.49
C SER A 852 15.27 -23.61 35.17
N LEU A 853 16.53 -23.25 34.94
CA LEU A 853 17.31 -23.73 33.80
C LEU A 853 17.53 -25.25 33.85
N ASN A 854 17.70 -25.83 35.04
CA ASN A 854 17.81 -27.28 35.22
C ASN A 854 16.49 -27.97 34.85
N ASP A 855 15.36 -27.37 35.24
CA ASP A 855 14.03 -27.86 34.87
C ASP A 855 13.81 -27.86 33.35
N ILE A 856 14.31 -26.83 32.64
CA ILE A 856 14.33 -26.80 31.17
C ILE A 856 15.15 -27.98 30.63
N LYS A 857 16.39 -28.15 31.13
CA LYS A 857 17.32 -29.18 30.65
C LYS A 857 16.75 -30.59 30.80
N GLU A 858 16.24 -30.90 31.98
CA GLU A 858 15.75 -32.23 32.34
C GLU A 858 14.47 -32.57 31.58
N ARG A 859 13.50 -31.63 31.54
CA ARG A 859 12.19 -31.91 30.93
C ARG A 859 12.26 -31.95 29.41
N LEU A 860 13.13 -31.15 28.80
CA LEU A 860 13.31 -31.09 27.34
C LEU A 860 14.38 -32.06 26.83
N ASP A 861 15.01 -32.85 27.70
CA ASP A 861 16.09 -33.79 27.38
C ASP A 861 17.21 -33.15 26.52
N ILE A 862 17.70 -31.98 26.95
CA ILE A 862 18.69 -31.21 26.20
C ILE A 862 20.09 -31.73 26.55
N GLU A 863 20.78 -32.30 25.56
CA GLU A 863 22.19 -32.67 25.65
C GLU A 863 23.07 -31.51 26.13
N GLU A 864 24.09 -31.82 26.93
CA GLU A 864 25.01 -30.83 27.54
C GLU A 864 25.61 -29.85 26.51
N ASP A 865 26.02 -30.36 25.35
CA ASP A 865 26.64 -29.54 24.30
C ASP A 865 25.65 -28.60 23.61
N LYS A 866 24.37 -29.00 23.54
CA LYS A 866 23.29 -28.11 23.08
C LYS A 866 22.92 -27.11 24.16
N PHE A 867 22.84 -27.56 25.41
CA PHE A 867 22.52 -26.72 26.57
C PHE A 867 23.53 -25.57 26.73
N LYS A 868 24.82 -25.84 26.57
CA LYS A 868 25.89 -24.82 26.58
C LYS A 868 25.82 -23.82 25.42
N LYS A 869 25.13 -24.16 24.33
CA LYS A 869 24.92 -23.28 23.17
C LYS A 869 23.65 -22.43 23.29
N LEU A 870 22.74 -22.79 24.22
CA LEU A 870 21.52 -22.04 24.50
C LEU A 870 21.82 -20.85 25.44
N LYS A 871 21.02 -19.79 25.30
CA LYS A 871 21.33 -18.47 25.84
C LYS A 871 20.47 -18.13 27.04
N PHE A 872 20.76 -18.81 28.15
CA PHE A 872 19.96 -18.75 29.36
C PHE A 872 20.19 -17.50 30.23
N ASP A 873 21.20 -16.69 29.94
CA ASP A 873 21.46 -15.40 30.59
C ASP A 873 20.32 -14.38 30.40
N ARG A 874 19.51 -14.57 29.35
CA ARG A 874 18.30 -13.79 29.07
C ARG A 874 17.03 -14.39 29.64
N VAL A 875 17.07 -15.64 30.10
CA VAL A 875 15.87 -16.35 30.49
C VAL A 875 15.44 -15.90 31.88
N GLU A 876 14.19 -15.46 31.96
CA GLU A 876 13.48 -15.25 33.22
C GLU A 876 12.29 -16.20 33.31
N PHE A 877 11.94 -16.55 34.53
CA PHE A 877 10.77 -17.35 34.84
C PHE A 877 9.77 -16.43 35.53
N ASN A 878 8.56 -16.40 34.99
CA ASN A 878 7.42 -15.72 35.59
C ASN A 878 6.65 -16.65 36.54
#